data_AF-A0A7Y2U5D6-F1
#
_entry.id   AF-A0A7Y2U5D6-F1
#
_cell.length_a   1.000
_cell.length_b   1.000
_cell.length_c   1.000
_cell.angle_alpha   90.00
_cell.angle_beta   90.00
_cell.angle_gamma   90.00
#
_symmetry.space_group_name_H-M   'P 1'
#
loop_
_entity.id
_entity.type
_entity.pdbx_description
1 polymer ?
#
loop_
_entity_poly.entity_id
_entity_poly.type
_entity_poly.pdbx_seq_one_letter_code
_entity_poly.pdbx_strand_id
1 'polypeptide(L)'
;MNRDQKKQSTGEPDLKRRAFLQVSLAASGALIVGVGWSGLAMAGEGAGQTWAPNLYVRIQPDGRVVIVSKNPEAGQGVKTAFPMVVAEHLEVDWKNVEVEQAPLDDRYGRQAIGGSRGTPDGWDDLRIAGAGALFLLKQTAALQWTVGVDELTAQAGVISHPPSGRSAPFADFLDGAAEMPVPEVSMLKLKTRPEQFGLLGKFVPGVDNPAIIHGKPLFGCDVRRDRMLYAQYVKCPSAGGKVRSANLDAIAKQNGITHAFVVEGSDNLSGLAPGVAIVGNTWWAVNAARDALEVDWQIVQSDSSGEYANAAARLAAEAGETQRHDGDVEKALEAADTVVEASYYYPFVSHANLEPQVATALYHESGKLEMWAPSQNPRGARRLIAETLDIPPDNIDIQLTRIGGGFGRRLRHDYMVEAAWIARVVKRPVQLQWTREDDMKNGFSRPAAWHHFKAGLGSDGRMSAFDHHFVTFGRDGSTVSGASLSPGHYPAGLVPNFRLRQSLIECNVRTGPWRSPGHSAYCWAYQSFFDEVALAAERDQLAFRLDLLSKAYGEPPLDLERTAGTLHKAAEAAGWGRDPGANRGLGMAFHFDHGSFVSHVAQVKADGNRVKVEKVWSGVDCGPVINLSGARNQVEGAIVDALSTAQLELTFDGGAIEQSNFHDYMLATIDQAPEVEVHFIQSDFPPMGLGEPPIAPATPAIANAVFAATGVRIREQPWRRANIVI
;
A
#
# COMPACT_ATOMS: atom_id res chain seq x y z
N MET A 1 -13.87 3.99 15.21
CA MET A 1 -13.20 5.28 15.52
C MET A 1 -13.87 6.37 14.70
N ASN A 2 -14.17 7.51 15.32
CA ASN A 2 -15.29 8.44 15.05
C ASN A 2 -15.70 8.82 13.61
N ARG A 3 -17.02 8.90 13.45
CA ARG A 3 -17.81 9.53 12.38
C ARG A 3 -17.53 11.03 12.33
N ASP A 4 -16.96 11.52 11.23
CA ASP A 4 -17.14 12.87 10.68
C ASP A 4 -16.38 12.98 9.34
N GLN A 5 -16.93 12.39 8.28
CA GLN A 5 -16.54 12.72 6.90
C GLN A 5 -17.45 13.84 6.40
N LYS A 6 -16.94 15.08 6.43
CA LYS A 6 -17.57 16.23 5.79
C LYS A 6 -17.25 16.23 4.29
N LYS A 7 -18.31 16.11 3.48
CA LYS A 7 -18.56 16.75 2.18
C LYS A 7 -17.32 17.24 1.41
N GLN A 8 -16.96 16.55 0.33
CA GLN A 8 -16.16 17.16 -0.74
C GLN A 8 -17.11 17.94 -1.66
N SER A 9 -17.17 19.26 -1.47
CA SER A 9 -17.72 20.17 -2.48
C SER A 9 -16.70 20.36 -3.60
N THR A 10 -17.18 20.51 -4.84
CA THR A 10 -16.44 20.88 -6.06
C THR A 10 -15.89 22.32 -6.04
N GLY A 11 -15.33 22.76 -4.92
CA GLY A 11 -14.64 24.04 -4.77
C GLY A 11 -13.13 23.84 -4.82
N GLU A 12 -12.40 24.89 -5.22
CA GLU A 12 -10.93 24.96 -5.09
C GLU A 12 -10.46 24.35 -3.76
N PRO A 13 -9.30 23.65 -3.75
CA PRO A 13 -8.78 23.05 -2.54
C PRO A 13 -8.72 24.10 -1.42
N ASP A 14 -9.37 23.79 -0.30
CA ASP A 14 -9.46 24.63 0.88
C ASP A 14 -8.04 24.85 1.43
N LEU A 15 -7.35 25.90 0.97
CA LEU A 15 -6.04 26.42 1.40
C LEU A 15 -6.07 26.93 2.86
N LYS A 16 -6.96 26.40 3.71
CA LYS A 16 -7.11 26.76 5.13
C LYS A 16 -5.91 26.40 5.99
N ARG A 17 -4.95 25.63 5.47
CA ARG A 17 -3.62 25.47 6.07
C ARG A 17 -2.62 26.24 5.22
N ARG A 18 -2.04 27.32 5.76
CA ARG A 18 -1.02 28.11 5.05
C ARG A 18 0.29 27.34 5.01
N ALA A 19 0.60 26.74 3.86
CA ALA A 19 1.95 26.28 3.57
C ALA A 19 2.87 27.50 3.37
N PHE A 20 4.11 27.41 3.84
CA PHE A 20 5.13 28.44 3.65
C PHE A 20 6.45 27.80 3.23
N LEU A 21 7.26 28.50 2.44
CA LEU A 21 8.58 28.01 2.08
C LEU A 21 9.60 28.36 3.17
N GLN A 22 10.64 27.55 3.28
CA GLN A 22 11.85 27.88 4.03
C GLN A 22 13.03 27.80 3.07
N VAL A 23 13.89 28.82 3.13
CA VAL A 23 15.02 29.00 2.22
C VAL A 23 16.26 29.32 3.03
N SER A 24 17.40 28.78 2.63
CA SER A 24 18.70 29.12 3.22
C SER A 24 19.84 28.77 2.26
N LEU A 25 21.05 29.19 2.61
CA LEU A 25 22.28 28.73 2.00
C LEU A 25 23.02 27.77 2.95
N ALA A 26 23.36 26.58 2.46
CA ALA A 26 24.22 25.64 3.18
C ALA A 26 25.66 26.19 3.29
N ALA A 27 26.44 25.70 4.26
CA ALA A 27 27.87 26.03 4.36
C ALA A 27 28.68 25.65 3.09
N SER A 28 28.15 24.76 2.24
CA SER A 28 28.72 24.40 0.95
C SER A 28 28.34 25.35 -0.21
N GLY A 29 27.60 26.43 0.05
CA GLY A 29 27.06 27.34 -0.98
C GLY A 29 25.82 26.81 -1.71
N ALA A 30 25.22 25.71 -1.24
CA ALA A 30 24.03 25.14 -1.86
C ALA A 30 22.75 25.85 -1.40
N LEU A 31 21.86 26.19 -2.33
CA LEU A 31 20.52 26.69 -2.00
C LEU A 31 19.65 25.52 -1.50
N ILE A 32 19.08 25.67 -0.32
CA ILE A 32 18.16 24.70 0.28
C ILE A 32 16.75 25.28 0.28
N VAL A 33 15.79 24.52 -0.26
CA VAL A 33 14.36 24.89 -0.24
C VAL A 33 13.54 23.74 0.36
N GLY A 34 12.67 24.10 1.31
CA GLY A 34 11.71 23.20 1.95
C GLY A 34 10.32 23.83 2.09
N VAL A 35 9.30 23.00 2.30
CA VAL A 35 7.91 23.44 2.55
C VAL A 35 7.54 23.12 3.99
N GLY A 36 7.13 24.12 4.75
CA GLY A 36 6.61 24.01 6.12
C GLY A 36 5.12 24.36 6.19
N TRP A 37 4.46 23.94 7.27
CA TRP A 37 3.05 24.23 7.54
C TRP A 37 2.94 24.99 8.87
N SER A 38 2.17 26.08 8.91
CA SER A 38 2.04 26.90 10.12
C SER A 38 1.40 26.10 11.28
N GLY A 39 2.12 26.04 12.42
CA GLY A 39 1.81 25.21 13.58
C GLY A 39 3.05 24.60 14.25
N LEU A 40 4.15 24.47 13.50
CA LEU A 40 5.49 24.12 13.99
C LEU A 40 6.43 25.32 13.82
N ALA A 41 6.26 26.34 14.64
CA ALA A 41 7.28 27.37 14.78
C ALA A 41 8.43 26.77 15.60
N MET A 42 9.51 26.38 14.93
CA MET A 42 10.79 26.12 15.60
C MET A 42 11.39 27.48 16.01
N ALA A 43 11.03 27.94 17.20
CA ALA A 43 11.83 28.91 17.93
C ALA A 43 13.05 28.18 18.49
N GLY A 44 14.26 28.63 18.14
CA GLY A 44 15.50 28.05 18.65
C GLY A 44 16.72 28.82 18.17
N GLU A 45 17.03 29.93 18.85
CA GLU A 45 18.37 30.51 18.85
C GLU A 45 19.31 29.58 19.64
N GLY A 46 20.43 29.18 19.03
CA GLY A 46 21.44 28.36 19.69
C GLY A 46 22.55 27.91 18.72
N ALA A 47 23.69 28.58 18.77
CA ALA A 47 24.89 28.22 18.04
C ALA A 47 25.37 26.81 18.43
N GLY A 48 25.55 25.93 17.44
CA GLY A 48 26.24 24.63 17.61
C GLY A 48 25.49 23.38 17.11
N GLN A 49 24.27 23.49 16.59
CA GLN A 49 23.58 22.37 15.93
C GLN A 49 23.43 22.65 14.43
N THR A 50 23.99 21.80 13.58
CA THR A 50 23.79 21.81 12.13
C THR A 50 22.30 21.68 11.84
N TRP A 51 21.71 22.82 11.51
CA TRP A 51 20.35 22.98 11.03
C TRP A 51 20.07 22.05 9.82
N ALA A 52 18.93 21.37 9.81
CA ALA A 52 18.48 20.52 8.69
C ALA A 52 16.94 20.66 8.51
N PRO A 53 16.43 21.61 7.72
CA PRO A 53 14.98 21.78 7.55
C PRO A 53 14.42 20.70 6.63
N ASN A 54 13.11 20.76 6.32
CA ASN A 54 12.32 19.90 5.41
C ASN A 54 12.90 19.82 3.97
N LEU A 55 14.12 19.30 3.80
CA LEU A 55 14.88 19.31 2.55
C LEU A 55 14.15 18.48 1.51
N TYR A 56 13.48 19.11 0.55
CA TYR A 56 13.05 18.44 -0.67
C TYR A 56 13.95 18.82 -1.85
N VAL A 57 14.61 19.97 -1.84
CA VAL A 57 15.50 20.42 -2.92
C VAL A 57 16.76 21.05 -2.35
N ARG A 58 17.91 20.62 -2.87
CA ARG A 58 19.20 21.25 -2.69
C ARG A 58 19.83 21.50 -4.06
N ILE A 59 20.05 22.75 -4.42
CA ILE A 59 20.70 23.13 -5.68
C ILE A 59 22.16 23.45 -5.38
N GLN A 60 23.07 22.67 -5.96
CA GLN A 60 24.50 22.80 -5.73
C GLN A 60 25.11 23.89 -6.63
N PRO A 61 26.24 24.51 -6.23
CA PRO A 61 26.96 25.46 -7.07
C PRO A 61 27.43 24.91 -8.42
N ASP A 62 27.55 23.59 -8.57
CA ASP A 62 27.89 22.94 -9.84
C ASP A 62 26.67 22.58 -10.70
N GLY A 63 25.48 23.02 -10.29
CA GLY A 63 24.22 22.83 -11.02
C GLY A 63 23.53 21.48 -10.77
N ARG A 64 24.12 20.57 -9.99
CA ARG A 64 23.41 19.34 -9.57
C ARG A 64 22.26 19.69 -8.61
N VAL A 65 21.13 19.00 -8.77
CA VAL A 65 19.97 19.16 -7.90
C VAL A 65 19.76 17.87 -7.12
N VAL A 66 19.90 17.94 -5.80
CA VAL A 66 19.58 16.82 -4.92
C VAL A 66 18.16 16.97 -4.40
N ILE A 67 17.35 15.93 -4.57
CA ILE A 67 15.97 15.89 -4.09
C ILE A 67 15.81 14.74 -3.11
N VAL A 68 15.36 15.05 -1.89
CA VAL A 68 15.13 14.02 -0.88
C VAL A 68 13.71 13.47 -1.04
N SER A 69 13.59 12.15 -1.17
CA SER A 69 12.32 11.46 -1.08
C SER A 69 11.99 11.12 0.37
N LYS A 70 10.92 11.74 0.89
CA LYS A 70 10.51 11.54 2.29
C LYS A 70 9.91 10.19 2.59
N ASN A 71 9.20 9.58 1.62
CA ASN A 71 8.40 8.40 1.90
C ASN A 71 9.26 7.13 1.78
N PRO A 72 8.94 6.07 2.54
CA PRO A 72 9.57 4.77 2.34
C PRO A 72 9.35 4.23 0.92
N GLU A 73 10.28 3.45 0.40
CA GLU A 73 10.24 2.90 -0.96
C GLU A 73 10.19 1.35 -0.92
N ALA A 74 9.11 0.77 -1.45
CA ALA A 74 8.82 -0.66 -1.49
C ALA A 74 8.63 -1.25 -2.89
N GLY A 75 9.04 -0.52 -3.93
CA GLY A 75 8.89 -0.91 -5.32
C GLY A 75 7.83 -0.10 -6.07
N GLN A 76 7.00 0.68 -5.37
CA GLN A 76 5.94 1.49 -5.97
C GLN A 76 6.44 2.74 -6.70
N GLY A 77 7.72 3.12 -6.51
CA GLY A 77 8.37 4.17 -7.29
C GLY A 77 8.19 5.60 -6.77
N VAL A 78 7.76 5.81 -5.53
CA VAL A 78 7.66 7.17 -4.93
C VAL A 78 9.01 7.86 -4.82
N LYS A 79 10.10 7.10 -4.66
CA LYS A 79 11.47 7.62 -4.68
C LYS A 79 11.85 8.18 -6.06
N THR A 80 11.10 7.87 -7.12
CA THR A 80 11.28 8.46 -8.45
C THR A 80 10.20 9.51 -8.74
N ALA A 81 8.94 9.14 -8.55
CA ALA A 81 7.79 9.98 -8.91
C ALA A 81 7.75 11.30 -8.12
N PHE A 82 8.07 11.31 -6.82
CA PHE A 82 8.01 12.54 -6.04
C PHE A 82 9.07 13.55 -6.48
N PRO A 83 10.35 13.16 -6.65
CA PRO A 83 11.33 14.05 -7.25
C PRO A 83 11.01 14.53 -8.64
N MET A 84 10.32 13.74 -9.47
CA MET A 84 9.86 14.23 -10.78
C MET A 84 8.87 15.40 -10.66
N VAL A 85 7.94 15.37 -9.69
CA VAL A 85 7.00 16.50 -9.46
C VAL A 85 7.76 17.77 -9.12
N VAL A 86 8.77 17.66 -8.27
CA VAL A 86 9.62 18.78 -7.87
C VAL A 86 10.43 19.29 -9.06
N ALA A 87 11.08 18.40 -9.81
CA ALA A 87 11.90 18.74 -10.98
C ALA A 87 11.09 19.39 -12.11
N GLU A 88 9.86 18.92 -12.36
CA GLU A 88 8.90 19.51 -13.31
C GLU A 88 8.61 20.98 -13.00
N HIS A 89 8.42 21.30 -11.73
CA HIS A 89 8.08 22.66 -11.28
C HIS A 89 9.32 23.54 -11.09
N LEU A 90 10.48 22.94 -10.89
CA LEU A 90 11.78 23.63 -10.84
C LEU A 90 12.33 23.94 -12.25
N GLU A 91 11.77 23.34 -13.31
CA GLU A 91 12.27 23.45 -14.68
C GLU A 91 13.73 22.97 -14.83
N VAL A 92 14.10 21.89 -14.13
CA VAL A 92 15.43 21.25 -14.23
C VAL A 92 15.37 19.98 -15.08
N ASP A 93 16.45 19.71 -15.82
CA ASP A 93 16.59 18.45 -16.56
C ASP A 93 16.78 17.29 -15.56
N TRP A 94 15.97 16.24 -15.70
CA TRP A 94 16.01 15.06 -14.84
C TRP A 94 17.39 14.42 -14.75
N LYS A 95 18.22 14.51 -15.80
CA LYS A 95 19.58 13.97 -15.79
C LYS A 95 20.51 14.62 -14.76
N ASN A 96 20.17 15.82 -14.29
CA ASN A 96 20.92 16.58 -13.29
C ASN A 96 20.36 16.38 -11.86
N VAL A 97 19.36 15.50 -11.70
CA VAL A 97 18.71 15.22 -10.41
C VAL A 97 19.32 13.98 -9.76
N GLU A 98 19.77 14.15 -8.52
CA GLU A 98 20.15 13.06 -7.62
C GLU A 98 19.07 12.88 -6.55
N VAL A 99 18.75 11.62 -6.19
CA VAL A 99 17.72 11.35 -5.20
C VAL A 99 18.28 10.69 -3.95
N GLU A 100 17.99 11.29 -2.79
CA GLU A 100 18.34 10.76 -1.47
C GLU A 100 17.10 10.23 -0.74
N GLN A 101 17.23 9.16 0.05
CA GLN A 101 16.15 8.67 0.92
C GLN A 101 16.22 9.39 2.27
N ALA A 102 15.11 10.00 2.72
CA ALA A 102 15.06 10.58 4.06
C ALA A 102 15.07 9.51 5.15
N PRO A 103 15.70 9.77 6.32
CA PRO A 103 15.37 9.06 7.56
C PRO A 103 13.97 9.44 8.05
N LEU A 104 13.48 8.80 9.12
CA LEU A 104 12.30 9.27 9.83
C LEU A 104 12.59 10.63 10.49
N ASP A 105 11.78 11.63 10.17
CA ASP A 105 11.87 12.96 10.73
C ASP A 105 10.52 13.68 10.64
N ASP A 106 10.04 14.21 11.77
CA ASP A 106 8.73 14.84 11.86
C ASP A 106 8.60 16.11 11.00
N ARG A 107 9.73 16.73 10.68
CA ARG A 107 9.87 17.83 9.75
C ARG A 107 9.28 17.52 8.37
N TYR A 108 9.41 16.29 7.88
CA TYR A 108 8.82 15.88 6.59
C TYR A 108 7.31 15.64 6.62
N GLY A 109 6.66 15.82 7.79
CA GLY A 109 5.26 15.51 7.96
C GLY A 109 5.02 14.00 7.96
N ARG A 110 3.97 13.52 7.27
CA ARG A 110 3.68 12.09 7.20
C ARG A 110 4.68 11.37 6.28
N GLN A 111 5.42 10.40 6.83
CA GLN A 111 6.28 9.47 6.09
C GLN A 111 5.71 8.05 6.17
N ALA A 112 4.82 7.69 5.24
CA ALA A 112 4.22 6.37 5.21
C ALA A 112 3.70 5.99 3.82
N ILE A 113 3.70 4.69 3.52
CA ILE A 113 3.19 4.12 2.27
C ILE A 113 2.10 3.08 2.56
N GLY A 114 0.87 3.59 2.71
CA GLY A 114 -0.35 2.81 2.90
C GLY A 114 -1.59 3.65 2.61
N GLY A 115 -2.68 3.00 2.18
CA GLY A 115 -3.93 3.63 1.76
C GLY A 115 -3.81 4.41 0.44
N SER A 116 -2.76 4.14 -0.34
CA SER A 116 -2.41 4.85 -1.58
C SER A 116 -2.44 6.39 -1.45
N ARG A 117 -2.16 6.90 -0.25
CA ARG A 117 -2.22 8.33 0.09
C ARG A 117 -0.97 9.12 -0.28
N GLY A 118 0.11 8.47 -0.70
CA GLY A 118 1.40 9.12 -0.94
C GLY A 118 1.30 10.30 -1.91
N THR A 119 0.90 10.04 -3.16
CA THR A 119 0.75 11.07 -4.19
C THR A 119 -0.26 12.16 -3.80
N PRO A 120 -1.51 11.86 -3.39
CA PRO A 120 -2.46 12.92 -3.06
C PRO A 120 -2.06 13.73 -1.81
N ASP A 121 -1.43 13.13 -0.81
CA ASP A 121 -0.93 13.87 0.37
C ASP A 121 0.29 14.74 0.03
N GLY A 122 1.09 14.33 -0.96
CA GLY A 122 2.35 15.00 -1.32
C GLY A 122 2.26 15.96 -2.50
N TRP A 123 1.21 15.88 -3.31
CA TRP A 123 1.11 16.59 -4.60
C TRP A 123 1.37 18.08 -4.48
N ASP A 124 0.69 18.75 -3.53
CA ASP A 124 0.82 20.18 -3.30
C ASP A 124 2.19 20.56 -2.72
N ASP A 125 2.66 19.85 -1.69
CA ASP A 125 3.97 20.11 -1.08
C ASP A 125 5.10 20.04 -2.11
N LEU A 126 5.09 19.03 -2.97
CA LEU A 126 6.16 18.79 -3.95
C LEU A 126 6.19 19.86 -5.05
N ARG A 127 5.02 20.24 -5.58
CA ARG A 127 4.94 21.28 -6.61
C ARG A 127 5.25 22.67 -6.07
N ILE A 128 4.85 22.97 -4.83
CA ILE A 128 5.19 24.22 -4.14
C ILE A 128 6.70 24.30 -3.92
N ALA A 129 7.36 23.20 -3.51
CA ALA A 129 8.81 23.18 -3.33
C ALA A 129 9.56 23.54 -4.62
N GLY A 130 9.22 22.88 -5.73
CA GLY A 130 9.86 23.12 -7.03
C GLY A 130 9.58 24.52 -7.58
N ALA A 131 8.31 24.95 -7.58
CA ALA A 131 7.90 26.24 -8.09
C ALA A 131 8.42 27.41 -7.23
N GLY A 132 8.48 27.23 -5.92
CA GLY A 132 9.04 28.19 -4.98
C GLY A 132 10.53 28.44 -5.22
N ALA A 133 11.31 27.37 -5.37
CA ALA A 133 12.73 27.47 -5.71
C ALA A 133 12.93 28.19 -7.05
N LEU A 134 12.15 27.82 -8.08
CA LEU A 134 12.22 28.49 -9.38
C LEU A 134 11.84 29.97 -9.31
N PHE A 135 10.81 30.32 -8.53
CA PHE A 135 10.37 31.69 -8.33
C PHE A 135 11.49 32.56 -7.78
N LEU A 136 12.17 32.10 -6.73
CA LEU A 136 13.28 32.83 -6.10
C LEU A 136 14.43 33.04 -7.09
N LEU A 137 14.84 32.00 -7.81
CA LEU A 137 15.90 32.09 -8.81
C LEU A 137 15.55 33.08 -9.94
N LYS A 138 14.31 33.05 -10.44
CA LYS A 138 13.82 33.99 -11.45
C LYS A 138 13.79 35.42 -10.95
N GLN A 139 13.34 35.65 -9.72
CA GLN A 139 13.34 36.97 -9.12
C GLN A 139 14.78 37.50 -8.97
N THR A 140 15.72 36.67 -8.53
CA THR A 140 17.13 37.06 -8.41
C THR A 140 17.72 37.42 -9.77
N ALA A 141 17.46 36.61 -10.80
CA ALA A 141 17.88 36.91 -12.16
C ALA A 141 17.28 38.23 -12.67
N ALA A 142 15.98 38.47 -12.44
CA ALA A 142 15.31 39.70 -12.86
C ALA A 142 15.95 40.95 -12.22
N LEU A 143 16.30 40.89 -10.94
CA LEU A 143 17.00 41.97 -10.24
C LEU A 143 18.42 42.18 -10.77
N GLN A 144 19.21 41.11 -10.93
CA GLN A 144 20.58 41.21 -11.44
C GLN A 144 20.63 41.71 -12.89
N TRP A 145 19.62 41.36 -13.68
CA TRP A 145 19.54 41.71 -15.09
C TRP A 145 18.76 42.99 -15.38
N THR A 146 18.11 43.56 -14.37
CA THR A 146 17.26 44.76 -14.46
C THR A 146 16.15 44.61 -15.52
N VAL A 147 15.39 43.51 -15.45
CA VAL A 147 14.28 43.18 -16.38
C VAL A 147 13.04 42.72 -15.60
N GLY A 148 11.88 42.65 -16.26
CA GLY A 148 10.68 42.06 -15.66
C GLY A 148 10.80 40.55 -15.49
N VAL A 149 10.35 40.00 -14.36
CA VAL A 149 10.35 38.53 -14.12
C VAL A 149 9.48 37.76 -15.11
N ASP A 150 8.45 38.41 -15.64
CA ASP A 150 7.55 37.86 -16.66
C ASP A 150 8.20 37.78 -18.03
N GLU A 151 9.31 38.51 -18.26
CA GLU A 151 10.12 38.44 -19.48
C GLU A 151 11.12 37.26 -19.43
N LEU A 152 11.27 36.61 -18.27
CA LEU A 152 12.20 35.50 -18.07
C LEU A 152 11.53 34.14 -18.31
N THR A 153 12.25 33.26 -18.99
CA THR A 153 11.91 31.84 -19.11
C THR A 153 12.92 30.99 -18.35
N ALA A 154 12.51 29.78 -17.95
CA ALA A 154 13.40 28.80 -17.35
C ALA A 154 13.17 27.45 -17.99
N GLN A 155 14.25 26.75 -18.32
CA GLN A 155 14.20 25.42 -18.89
C GLN A 155 15.54 24.72 -18.63
N ALA A 156 15.50 23.43 -18.28
CA ALA A 156 16.67 22.60 -18.08
C ALA A 156 17.73 23.18 -17.11
N GLY A 157 17.30 23.91 -16.07
CA GLY A 157 18.18 24.51 -15.07
C GLY A 157 18.83 25.84 -15.50
N VAL A 158 18.35 26.46 -16.57
CA VAL A 158 18.87 27.71 -17.12
C VAL A 158 17.75 28.75 -17.16
N ILE A 159 18.04 29.96 -16.68
CA ILE A 159 17.17 31.13 -16.84
C ILE A 159 17.60 31.88 -18.09
N SER A 160 16.64 32.31 -18.90
CA SER A 160 16.88 33.08 -20.13
C SER A 160 16.00 34.32 -20.19
N HIS A 161 16.51 35.39 -20.78
CA HIS A 161 15.78 36.60 -21.12
C HIS A 161 15.71 36.74 -22.65
N PRO A 162 14.71 36.15 -23.32
CA PRO A 162 14.63 36.08 -24.78
C PRO A 162 14.78 37.43 -25.50
N PRO A 163 14.19 38.56 -25.02
CA PRO A 163 14.36 39.85 -25.68
C PRO A 163 15.81 40.32 -25.81
N SER A 164 16.67 39.98 -24.83
CA SER A 164 18.09 40.37 -24.84
C SER A 164 19.06 39.26 -25.28
N GLY A 165 18.60 38.01 -25.33
CA GLY A 165 19.45 36.83 -25.55
C GLY A 165 20.33 36.41 -24.36
N ARG A 166 20.25 37.08 -23.20
CA ARG A 166 20.98 36.67 -21.99
C ARG A 166 20.45 35.33 -21.45
N SER A 167 21.36 34.49 -20.96
CA SER A 167 21.03 33.26 -20.24
C SER A 167 22.12 32.91 -19.22
N ALA A 168 21.74 32.25 -18.13
CA ALA A 168 22.66 31.78 -17.09
C ALA A 168 22.08 30.57 -16.33
N PRO A 169 22.92 29.66 -15.82
CA PRO A 169 22.46 28.53 -15.01
C PRO A 169 21.91 28.99 -13.65
N PHE A 170 21.08 28.16 -13.01
CA PHE A 170 20.57 28.44 -11.66
C PHE A 170 21.66 28.71 -10.62
N ALA A 171 22.85 28.11 -10.81
CA ALA A 171 24.01 28.29 -9.94
C ALA A 171 24.44 29.75 -9.76
N ASP A 172 24.21 30.61 -10.76
CA ASP A 172 24.60 32.03 -10.73
C ASP A 172 23.69 32.88 -9.83
N PHE A 173 22.57 32.31 -9.37
CA PHE A 173 21.52 33.02 -8.63
C PHE A 173 21.30 32.50 -7.21
N LEU A 174 22.08 31.52 -6.74
CA LEU A 174 21.82 30.83 -5.46
C LEU A 174 21.89 31.78 -4.25
N ASP A 175 22.95 32.58 -4.15
CA ASP A 175 23.17 33.49 -3.01
C ASP A 175 22.04 34.51 -2.91
N GLY A 176 21.73 35.17 -4.03
CA GLY A 176 20.64 36.14 -4.07
C GLY A 176 19.27 35.51 -3.84
N ALA A 177 19.05 34.26 -4.27
CA ALA A 177 17.80 33.55 -4.00
C ALA A 177 17.65 33.17 -2.51
N ALA A 178 18.76 32.91 -1.81
CA ALA A 178 18.75 32.59 -0.39
C ALA A 178 18.40 33.79 0.51
N GLU A 179 18.72 35.01 0.05
CA GLU A 179 18.42 36.26 0.78
C GLU A 179 17.02 36.83 0.49
N MET A 180 16.32 36.28 -0.50
CA MET A 180 14.99 36.76 -0.87
C MET A 180 13.92 36.43 0.18
N PRO A 181 12.90 37.30 0.31
CA PRO A 181 11.74 36.98 1.11
C PRO A 181 11.03 35.76 0.52
N VAL A 182 10.59 34.87 1.41
CA VAL A 182 9.79 33.70 1.05
C VAL A 182 8.51 34.16 0.34
N PRO A 183 8.20 33.65 -0.87
CA PRO A 183 6.99 34.04 -1.57
C PRO A 183 5.76 33.38 -0.94
N GLU A 184 4.64 34.11 -0.98
CA GLU A 184 3.32 33.55 -0.70
C GLU A 184 2.97 32.51 -1.77
N VAL A 185 2.32 31.41 -1.37
CA VAL A 185 1.98 30.31 -2.31
C VAL A 185 1.12 30.80 -3.48
N SER A 186 0.28 31.83 -3.27
CA SER A 186 -0.54 32.44 -4.32
C SER A 186 0.26 33.15 -5.42
N MET A 187 1.56 33.42 -5.20
CA MET A 187 2.45 33.99 -6.21
C MET A 187 3.05 32.92 -7.13
N LEU A 188 2.91 31.63 -6.79
CA LEU A 188 3.54 30.53 -7.51
C LEU A 188 2.68 30.07 -8.69
N LYS A 189 3.32 29.83 -9.82
CA LYS A 189 2.70 29.17 -10.96
C LYS A 189 2.84 27.66 -10.84
N LEU A 190 1.75 26.99 -10.49
CA LEU A 190 1.72 25.52 -10.33
C LEU A 190 1.12 24.87 -11.58
N LYS A 191 1.84 23.94 -12.20
CA LYS A 191 1.32 23.15 -13.32
C LYS A 191 0.31 22.14 -12.76
N THR A 192 -0.86 22.03 -13.39
CA THR A 192 -1.96 21.18 -12.90
C THR A 192 -2.49 20.20 -13.93
N ARG A 193 -2.21 20.43 -15.22
CA ARG A 193 -2.84 19.67 -16.30
C ARG A 193 -1.81 18.90 -17.13
N PRO A 194 -2.15 17.70 -17.64
CA PRO A 194 -1.25 16.85 -18.41
C PRO A 194 -0.50 17.57 -19.55
N GLU A 195 -1.17 18.46 -20.28
CA GLU A 195 -0.60 19.21 -21.41
C GLU A 195 0.46 20.24 -21.02
N GLN A 196 0.55 20.59 -19.74
CA GLN A 196 1.55 21.52 -19.21
C GLN A 196 2.84 20.82 -18.81
N PHE A 197 2.84 19.49 -18.72
CA PHE A 197 3.96 18.74 -18.16
C PHE A 197 5.02 18.43 -19.22
N GLY A 198 6.27 18.78 -18.91
CA GLY A 198 7.44 18.46 -19.73
C GLY A 198 8.12 17.15 -19.33
N LEU A 199 7.96 16.70 -18.09
CA LEU A 199 8.56 15.52 -17.47
C LEU A 199 7.51 14.55 -16.94
N LEU A 200 6.44 15.02 -16.30
CA LEU A 200 5.40 14.14 -15.76
C LEU A 200 4.67 13.40 -16.89
N GLY A 201 4.21 12.18 -16.61
CA GLY A 201 3.57 11.30 -17.59
C GLY A 201 4.55 10.56 -18.51
N LYS A 202 5.85 10.89 -18.46
CA LYS A 202 6.89 10.18 -19.20
C LYS A 202 7.35 8.92 -18.48
N PHE A 203 7.96 8.02 -19.24
CA PHE A 203 8.64 6.85 -18.70
C PHE A 203 10.00 7.26 -18.14
N VAL A 204 10.12 7.20 -16.81
CA VAL A 204 11.40 7.39 -16.11
C VAL A 204 11.68 6.15 -15.27
N PRO A 205 12.80 5.42 -15.50
CA PRO A 205 13.11 4.21 -14.75
C PRO A 205 13.34 4.53 -13.27
N GLY A 206 13.14 3.54 -12.41
CA GLY A 206 13.37 3.68 -10.98
C GLY A 206 14.81 4.08 -10.67
N VAL A 207 15.00 5.11 -9.83
CA VAL A 207 16.33 5.64 -9.46
C VAL A 207 17.23 4.61 -8.78
N ASP A 208 16.64 3.60 -8.12
CA ASP A 208 17.38 2.52 -7.47
C ASP A 208 17.67 1.35 -8.42
N ASN A 209 17.08 1.30 -9.63
CA ASN A 209 17.24 0.17 -10.54
C ASN A 209 18.72 -0.15 -10.85
N PRO A 210 19.59 0.83 -11.17
CA PRO A 210 21.01 0.56 -11.38
C PRO A 210 21.72 -0.04 -10.16
N ALA A 211 21.32 0.32 -8.95
CA ALA A 211 21.90 -0.22 -7.73
C ALA A 211 21.40 -1.65 -7.46
N ILE A 212 20.12 -1.93 -7.74
CA ILE A 212 19.52 -3.26 -7.63
C ILE A 212 20.18 -4.26 -8.59
N ILE A 213 20.30 -3.91 -9.88
CA ILE A 213 20.88 -4.82 -10.89
C ILE A 213 22.36 -5.12 -10.65
N HIS A 214 23.07 -4.24 -9.94
CA HIS A 214 24.48 -4.44 -9.56
C HIS A 214 24.65 -5.06 -8.15
N GLY A 215 23.56 -5.46 -7.49
CA GLY A 215 23.61 -6.07 -6.15
C GLY A 215 24.18 -5.16 -5.07
N LYS A 216 23.92 -3.84 -5.16
CA LYS A 216 24.35 -2.90 -4.11
C LYS A 216 23.52 -3.09 -2.84
N PRO A 217 24.11 -2.86 -1.64
CA PRO A 217 23.42 -3.03 -0.37
C PRO A 217 22.36 -1.94 -0.18
N LEU A 218 21.09 -2.31 -0.26
CA LEU A 218 19.95 -1.38 -0.16
C LEU A 218 18.89 -1.83 0.85
N PHE A 219 18.82 -3.14 1.12
CA PHE A 219 17.76 -3.78 1.88
C PHE A 219 18.11 -3.90 3.36
N GLY A 220 17.14 -4.25 4.19
CA GLY A 220 17.33 -4.30 5.64
C GLY A 220 18.38 -5.34 6.06
N CYS A 221 18.42 -6.47 5.36
CA CYS A 221 19.41 -7.53 5.58
C CYS A 221 20.84 -7.16 5.13
N ASP A 222 21.02 -6.10 4.34
CA ASP A 222 22.32 -5.66 3.87
C ASP A 222 23.07 -4.81 4.90
N VAL A 223 22.37 -4.32 5.93
CA VAL A 223 22.96 -3.46 6.96
C VAL A 223 24.08 -4.20 7.69
N ARG A 224 25.27 -3.59 7.74
CA ARG A 224 26.42 -4.09 8.50
C ARG A 224 26.92 -2.98 9.43
N ARG A 225 27.24 -3.35 10.67
CA ARG A 225 27.79 -2.46 11.70
C ARG A 225 29.02 -3.10 12.32
N ASP A 226 29.92 -2.25 12.82
CA ASP A 226 31.12 -2.74 13.47
C ASP A 226 30.76 -3.52 14.74
N ARG A 227 31.39 -4.68 14.94
CA ARG A 227 31.10 -5.62 16.04
C ARG A 227 29.62 -6.02 16.16
N MET A 228 28.87 -6.05 15.06
CA MET A 228 27.45 -6.45 15.03
C MET A 228 27.25 -7.92 15.44
N LEU A 229 26.14 -8.20 16.12
CA LEU A 229 25.65 -9.54 16.46
C LEU A 229 24.40 -9.87 15.63
N TYR A 230 24.06 -11.15 15.57
CA TYR A 230 22.86 -11.66 14.92
C TYR A 230 21.88 -12.19 15.97
N ALA A 231 20.59 -12.03 15.72
CA ALA A 231 19.55 -12.50 16.62
C ALA A 231 18.46 -13.31 15.90
N GLN A 232 17.89 -14.26 16.64
CA GLN A 232 16.63 -14.91 16.34
C GLN A 232 15.65 -14.75 17.51
N TYR A 233 14.36 -14.66 17.19
CA TYR A 233 13.29 -14.47 18.17
C TYR A 233 12.21 -15.54 18.01
N VAL A 234 12.21 -16.53 18.91
CA VAL A 234 11.29 -17.66 18.88
C VAL A 234 10.03 -17.33 19.69
N LYS A 235 8.87 -17.49 19.07
CA LYS A 235 7.55 -17.19 19.64
C LYS A 235 6.71 -18.45 19.74
N CYS A 236 5.67 -18.39 20.57
CA CYS A 236 4.66 -19.43 20.63
C CYS A 236 3.98 -19.58 19.26
N PRO A 237 3.82 -20.80 18.71
CA PRO A 237 3.06 -21.01 17.46
C PRO A 237 1.62 -20.50 17.53
N SER A 238 1.00 -20.55 18.71
CA SER A 238 -0.30 -19.95 18.99
C SER A 238 -0.13 -18.50 19.47
N ALA A 239 -0.79 -17.56 18.79
CA ALA A 239 -0.70 -16.14 19.10
C ALA A 239 -1.07 -15.83 20.56
N GLY A 240 -0.25 -15.02 21.23
CA GLY A 240 -0.44 -14.61 22.63
C GLY A 240 0.07 -15.62 23.66
N GLY A 241 0.53 -16.80 23.25
CA GLY A 241 1.10 -17.79 24.18
C GLY A 241 2.38 -17.29 24.85
N LYS A 242 2.64 -17.79 26.07
CA LYS A 242 3.73 -17.34 26.96
C LYS A 242 4.76 -18.44 27.18
N VAL A 243 5.99 -18.08 27.51
CA VAL A 243 7.02 -19.06 27.88
C VAL A 243 6.77 -19.52 29.31
N ARG A 244 6.55 -20.81 29.53
CA ARG A 244 6.53 -21.39 30.89
C ARG A 244 7.94 -21.72 31.34
N SER A 245 8.72 -22.38 30.48
CA SER A 245 10.13 -22.67 30.70
C SER A 245 10.87 -22.89 29.38
N ALA A 246 12.20 -22.75 29.38
CA ALA A 246 13.05 -23.01 28.22
C ALA A 246 14.45 -23.48 28.65
N ASN A 247 15.13 -24.26 27.80
CA ASN A 247 16.46 -24.82 28.06
C ASN A 247 17.63 -23.80 27.88
N LEU A 248 17.46 -22.56 28.36
CA LEU A 248 18.35 -21.42 28.06
C LEU A 248 19.82 -21.64 28.45
N ASP A 249 20.08 -22.32 29.57
CA ASP A 249 21.45 -22.60 30.04
C ASP A 249 22.23 -23.49 29.05
N ALA A 250 21.55 -24.41 28.36
CA ALA A 250 22.16 -25.24 27.34
C ALA A 250 22.46 -24.41 26.08
N ILE A 251 21.52 -23.55 25.68
CA ILE A 251 21.65 -22.65 24.53
C ILE A 251 22.79 -21.65 24.73
N ALA A 252 22.88 -21.02 25.91
CA ALA A 252 23.91 -20.03 26.22
C ALA A 252 25.34 -20.60 26.20
N LYS A 253 25.50 -21.92 26.38
CA LYS A 253 26.81 -22.61 26.35
C LYS A 253 27.26 -23.00 24.95
N GLN A 254 26.40 -22.89 23.93
CA GLN A 254 26.77 -23.24 22.56
C GLN A 254 27.79 -22.25 21.98
N ASN A 255 28.69 -22.76 21.15
CA ASN A 255 29.75 -21.95 20.56
C ASN A 255 29.18 -20.81 19.71
N GLY A 256 29.65 -19.59 19.96
CA GLY A 256 29.22 -18.40 19.23
C GLY A 256 27.93 -17.75 19.73
N ILE A 257 27.25 -18.33 20.73
CA ILE A 257 26.13 -17.70 21.42
C ILE A 257 26.65 -16.77 22.52
N THR A 258 26.04 -15.60 22.62
CA THR A 258 26.41 -14.56 23.58
C THR A 258 25.30 -14.30 24.59
N HIS A 259 24.04 -14.45 24.17
CA HIS A 259 22.87 -14.26 25.02
C HIS A 259 21.77 -15.24 24.62
N ALA A 260 21.04 -15.76 25.60
CA ALA A 260 19.79 -16.47 25.42
C ALA A 260 18.88 -16.13 26.61
N PHE A 261 17.71 -15.54 26.36
CA PHE A 261 16.83 -15.08 27.43
C PHE A 261 15.35 -15.09 27.03
N VAL A 262 14.49 -15.27 28.02
CA VAL A 262 13.04 -15.11 27.88
C VAL A 262 12.69 -13.63 27.86
N VAL A 263 11.73 -13.29 27.01
CA VAL A 263 11.08 -11.99 26.93
C VAL A 263 9.62 -12.19 27.27
N GLU A 264 9.17 -11.59 28.36
CA GLU A 264 7.78 -11.70 28.84
C GLU A 264 6.78 -11.09 27.86
N GLY A 265 7.18 -10.02 27.16
CA GLY A 265 6.33 -9.33 26.19
C GLY A 265 5.04 -8.77 26.79
N SER A 266 4.00 -8.69 25.97
CA SER A 266 2.67 -8.20 26.35
C SER A 266 1.58 -8.97 25.61
N ASP A 267 0.33 -8.84 26.08
CA ASP A 267 -0.83 -9.45 25.41
C ASP A 267 -1.26 -8.66 24.15
N ASN A 268 -0.60 -7.54 23.82
CA ASN A 268 -0.82 -6.80 22.59
C ASN A 268 -0.23 -7.56 21.40
N LEU A 269 -1.10 -8.18 20.59
CA LEU A 269 -0.68 -8.93 19.39
C LEU A 269 0.02 -8.08 18.31
N SER A 270 -0.06 -6.75 18.39
CA SER A 270 0.68 -5.83 17.51
C SER A 270 2.00 -5.33 18.11
N GLY A 271 2.27 -5.64 19.39
CA GLY A 271 3.42 -5.21 20.17
C GLY A 271 4.51 -6.27 20.30
N LEU A 272 5.30 -6.15 21.37
CA LEU A 272 6.29 -7.16 21.74
C LEU A 272 5.57 -8.41 22.26
N ALA A 273 5.61 -9.48 21.48
CA ALA A 273 5.05 -10.77 21.89
C ALA A 273 5.96 -11.49 22.87
N PRO A 274 5.45 -12.31 23.80
CA PRO A 274 6.26 -13.20 24.61
C PRO A 274 7.10 -14.15 23.75
N GLY A 275 8.31 -14.48 24.17
CA GLY A 275 9.19 -15.36 23.40
C GLY A 275 10.59 -15.56 24.00
N VAL A 276 11.49 -16.15 23.21
CA VAL A 276 12.90 -16.38 23.55
C VAL A 276 13.79 -15.70 22.51
N ALA A 277 14.67 -14.82 22.98
CA ALA A 277 15.71 -14.21 22.15
C ALA A 277 17.01 -14.99 22.25
N ILE A 278 17.62 -15.31 21.11
CA ILE A 278 18.95 -15.92 21.00
C ILE A 278 19.84 -14.98 20.20
N VAL A 279 21.03 -14.64 20.73
CA VAL A 279 21.94 -13.66 20.13
C VAL A 279 23.36 -14.20 20.08
N GLY A 280 24.06 -14.04 18.96
CA GLY A 280 25.39 -14.59 18.74
C GLY A 280 26.21 -13.93 17.64
N ASN A 281 27.41 -14.45 17.44
CA ASN A 281 28.43 -13.86 16.58
C ASN A 281 28.19 -14.06 15.07
N THR A 282 27.46 -15.12 14.71
CA THR A 282 27.14 -15.43 13.31
C THR A 282 25.68 -15.84 13.20
N TRP A 283 25.07 -15.54 12.06
CA TRP A 283 23.71 -15.98 11.76
C TRP A 283 23.58 -17.51 11.86
N TRP A 284 24.58 -18.26 11.39
CA TRP A 284 24.57 -19.73 11.40
C TRP A 284 24.55 -20.30 12.82
N ALA A 285 25.43 -19.81 13.72
CA ALA A 285 25.47 -20.27 15.10
C ALA A 285 24.14 -20.00 15.82
N VAL A 286 23.53 -18.83 15.60
CA VAL A 286 22.25 -18.45 16.20
C VAL A 286 21.10 -19.34 15.70
N ASN A 287 21.07 -19.68 14.41
CA ASN A 287 20.04 -20.57 13.87
C ASN A 287 20.22 -22.01 14.33
N ALA A 288 21.46 -22.52 14.38
CA ALA A 288 21.73 -23.85 14.94
C ALA A 288 21.30 -23.94 16.42
N ALA A 289 21.53 -22.88 17.20
CA ALA A 289 21.07 -22.79 18.58
C ALA A 289 19.55 -22.69 18.68
N ARG A 290 18.88 -21.99 17.74
CA ARG A 290 17.42 -21.95 17.63
C ARG A 290 16.84 -23.34 17.42
N ASP A 291 17.45 -24.15 16.55
CA ASP A 291 16.96 -25.50 16.26
C ASP A 291 17.11 -26.47 17.46
N ALA A 292 18.02 -26.17 18.39
CA ALA A 292 18.20 -26.89 19.65
C ALA A 292 17.36 -26.34 20.82
N LEU A 293 16.65 -25.22 20.63
CA LEU A 293 15.85 -24.58 21.67
C LEU A 293 14.60 -25.43 21.94
N GLU A 294 14.40 -25.77 23.21
CA GLU A 294 13.19 -26.39 23.71
C GLU A 294 12.45 -25.39 24.58
N VAL A 295 11.16 -25.18 24.28
CA VAL A 295 10.30 -24.25 25.02
C VAL A 295 9.01 -24.95 25.38
N ASP A 296 8.66 -24.91 26.66
CA ASP A 296 7.33 -25.25 27.16
C ASP A 296 6.45 -23.99 27.10
N TRP A 297 5.41 -24.04 26.27
CA TRP A 297 4.52 -22.91 26.02
C TRP A 297 3.23 -23.00 26.85
N GLN A 298 2.84 -21.88 27.45
CA GLN A 298 1.47 -21.67 27.91
C GLN A 298 0.62 -21.19 26.73
N ILE A 299 -0.20 -22.07 26.17
CA ILE A 299 -1.17 -21.76 25.12
C ILE A 299 -2.37 -21.02 25.72
N VAL A 300 -2.82 -19.95 25.06
CA VAL A 300 -3.93 -19.09 25.54
C VAL A 300 -5.14 -19.07 24.60
N GLN A 301 -5.00 -19.61 23.39
CA GLN A 301 -6.05 -19.71 22.38
C GLN A 301 -5.76 -20.91 21.46
N SER A 302 -6.80 -21.43 20.81
CA SER A 302 -6.74 -22.66 20.01
C SER A 302 -7.53 -22.57 18.71
N ASP A 303 -7.60 -21.37 18.11
CA ASP A 303 -8.40 -21.12 16.91
C ASP A 303 -8.08 -22.11 15.77
N SER A 304 -9.12 -22.64 15.11
CA SER A 304 -8.97 -23.60 14.01
C SER A 304 -9.82 -23.20 12.79
N SER A 305 -9.28 -23.42 11.59
CA SER A 305 -10.02 -23.20 10.34
C SER A 305 -11.31 -24.03 10.24
N GLY A 306 -11.33 -25.25 10.79
CA GLY A 306 -12.53 -26.08 10.81
C GLY A 306 -13.63 -25.51 11.71
N GLU A 307 -13.26 -24.99 12.88
CA GLU A 307 -14.19 -24.35 13.81
C GLU A 307 -14.74 -23.02 13.25
N TYR A 308 -13.90 -22.24 12.58
CA TYR A 308 -14.33 -21.04 11.88
C TYR A 308 -15.36 -21.33 10.80
N ALA A 309 -15.14 -22.36 9.97
CA ALA A 309 -16.10 -22.75 8.93
C ALA A 309 -17.44 -23.19 9.54
N ASN A 310 -17.41 -23.96 10.64
CA ASN A 310 -18.62 -24.36 11.36
C ASN A 310 -19.36 -23.15 11.97
N ALA A 311 -18.63 -22.19 12.55
CA ALA A 311 -19.21 -20.96 13.07
C ALA A 311 -19.85 -20.12 11.96
N ALA A 312 -19.16 -19.97 10.81
CA ALA A 312 -19.69 -19.26 9.66
C ALA A 312 -21.00 -19.86 9.15
N ALA A 313 -21.06 -21.18 9.01
CA ALA A 313 -22.26 -21.88 8.57
C ALA A 313 -23.46 -21.68 9.51
N ARG A 314 -23.24 -21.65 10.83
CA ARG A 314 -24.30 -21.32 11.80
C ARG A 314 -24.75 -19.87 11.66
N LEU A 315 -23.81 -18.93 11.65
CA LEU A 315 -24.10 -17.50 11.58
C LEU A 315 -24.80 -17.10 10.28
N ALA A 316 -24.55 -17.80 9.17
CA ALA A 316 -25.22 -17.56 7.90
C ALA A 316 -26.74 -17.79 7.94
N ALA A 317 -27.23 -18.59 8.90
CA ALA A 317 -28.66 -18.83 9.11
C ALA A 317 -29.31 -17.82 10.08
N GLU A 318 -28.51 -16.97 10.72
CA GLU A 318 -28.99 -15.94 11.65
C GLU A 318 -29.27 -14.62 10.91
N ALA A 319 -29.94 -13.68 11.58
CA ALA A 319 -30.21 -12.37 11.00
C ALA A 319 -28.92 -11.54 10.80
N GLY A 320 -27.96 -11.63 11.73
CA GLY A 320 -26.81 -10.72 11.79
C GLY A 320 -27.19 -9.30 12.19
N GLU A 321 -26.19 -8.45 12.42
CA GLU A 321 -26.34 -7.03 12.73
C GLU A 321 -26.51 -6.21 11.44
N THR A 322 -27.58 -5.42 11.35
CA THR A 322 -27.82 -4.52 10.22
C THR A 322 -26.83 -3.36 10.21
N GLN A 323 -25.96 -3.32 9.19
CA GLN A 323 -24.99 -2.24 8.97
C GLN A 323 -25.56 -1.12 8.09
N ARG A 324 -26.42 -1.47 7.13
CA ARG A 324 -27.17 -0.53 6.28
C ARG A 324 -28.47 -1.16 5.81
N HIS A 325 -29.50 -0.32 5.68
CA HIS A 325 -30.82 -0.69 5.18
C HIS A 325 -31.43 0.47 4.40
N ASP A 326 -31.59 0.28 3.10
CA ASP A 326 -32.21 1.22 2.16
C ASP A 326 -33.45 0.55 1.56
N GLY A 327 -34.59 1.24 1.55
CA GLY A 327 -35.84 0.71 0.98
C GLY A 327 -36.46 -0.44 1.78
N ASP A 328 -37.23 -1.29 1.09
CA ASP A 328 -37.92 -2.46 1.63
C ASP A 328 -37.45 -3.70 0.84
N VAL A 329 -36.41 -4.35 1.36
CA VAL A 329 -35.71 -5.44 0.66
C VAL A 329 -36.56 -6.69 0.58
N GLU A 330 -37.27 -7.05 1.64
CA GLU A 330 -38.21 -8.17 1.67
C GLU A 330 -39.26 -8.05 0.58
N LYS A 331 -39.99 -6.93 0.56
CA LYS A 331 -41.05 -6.70 -0.41
C LYS A 331 -40.53 -6.69 -1.85
N ALA A 332 -39.34 -6.13 -2.06
CA ALA A 332 -38.74 -6.06 -3.39
C ALA A 332 -38.25 -7.43 -3.89
N LEU A 333 -37.78 -8.30 -2.99
CA LEU A 333 -37.44 -9.69 -3.32
C LEU A 333 -38.69 -10.53 -3.59
N GLU A 334 -39.77 -10.35 -2.81
CA GLU A 334 -41.06 -11.03 -3.04
C GLU A 334 -41.71 -10.65 -4.38
N ALA A 335 -41.52 -9.39 -4.80
CA ALA A 335 -42.05 -8.87 -6.05
C ALA A 335 -41.10 -9.04 -7.26
N ALA A 336 -39.91 -9.62 -7.07
CA ALA A 336 -38.95 -9.83 -8.16
C ALA A 336 -39.41 -10.97 -9.08
N ASP A 337 -39.20 -10.81 -10.38
CA ASP A 337 -39.48 -11.86 -11.37
C ASP A 337 -38.47 -13.00 -11.26
N THR A 338 -37.21 -12.66 -10.97
CA THR A 338 -36.12 -13.62 -10.75
C THR A 338 -35.34 -13.22 -9.50
N VAL A 339 -35.11 -14.19 -8.61
CA VAL A 339 -34.18 -14.02 -7.47
C VAL A 339 -32.95 -14.89 -7.72
N VAL A 340 -31.78 -14.25 -7.71
CA VAL A 340 -30.48 -14.91 -7.83
C VAL A 340 -29.85 -14.98 -6.44
N GLU A 341 -29.39 -16.16 -6.04
CA GLU A 341 -28.74 -16.38 -4.74
C GLU A 341 -27.41 -17.11 -4.90
N ALA A 342 -26.38 -16.66 -4.18
CA ALA A 342 -25.08 -17.32 -4.17
C ALA A 342 -24.32 -17.02 -2.87
N SER A 343 -23.38 -17.91 -2.53
CA SER A 343 -22.45 -17.70 -1.42
C SER A 343 -21.01 -17.77 -1.91
N TYR A 344 -20.14 -16.94 -1.35
CA TYR A 344 -18.72 -16.83 -1.71
C TYR A 344 -17.82 -16.91 -0.49
N TYR A 345 -16.66 -17.56 -0.61
CA TYR A 345 -15.64 -17.66 0.44
C TYR A 345 -14.25 -17.31 -0.06
N TYR A 346 -13.52 -16.50 0.72
CA TYR A 346 -12.08 -16.34 0.56
C TYR A 346 -11.33 -16.66 1.85
N PRO A 347 -10.11 -17.23 1.76
CA PRO A 347 -9.36 -17.70 2.92
C PRO A 347 -8.51 -16.59 3.55
N PHE A 348 -7.90 -16.94 4.68
CA PHE A 348 -6.79 -16.17 5.22
C PHE A 348 -5.60 -16.29 4.26
N VAL A 349 -4.81 -15.23 4.11
CA VAL A 349 -3.59 -15.27 3.27
C VAL A 349 -2.45 -14.48 3.91
N SER A 350 -1.23 -14.97 3.70
CA SER A 350 0.01 -14.28 4.03
C SER A 350 0.38 -13.27 2.93
N HIS A 351 1.11 -12.22 3.29
CA HIS A 351 1.76 -11.31 2.33
C HIS A 351 2.90 -11.98 1.58
N ALA A 352 3.58 -12.91 2.24
CA ALA A 352 4.70 -13.67 1.71
C ALA A 352 5.79 -12.84 0.99
N ASN A 353 6.02 -11.58 1.39
CA ASN A 353 7.07 -10.70 0.85
C ASN A 353 8.43 -11.40 0.73
N LEU A 354 9.15 -11.25 -0.38
CA LEU A 354 10.39 -11.99 -0.63
C LEU A 354 11.46 -11.80 0.46
N GLU A 355 11.69 -10.56 0.92
CA GLU A 355 12.54 -10.28 2.07
C GLU A 355 11.74 -10.50 3.36
N PRO A 356 12.09 -11.48 4.23
CA PRO A 356 11.44 -11.65 5.53
C PRO A 356 11.58 -10.41 6.43
N GLN A 357 10.89 -10.39 7.57
CA GLN A 357 11.08 -9.30 8.52
C GLN A 357 12.53 -9.22 9.03
N VAL A 358 13.08 -8.00 9.02
CA VAL A 358 14.46 -7.73 9.40
C VAL A 358 14.60 -6.32 9.99
N ALA A 359 15.36 -6.17 11.05
CA ALA A 359 15.75 -4.87 11.59
C ALA A 359 17.13 -4.95 12.24
N THR A 360 17.92 -3.90 12.08
CA THR A 360 19.19 -3.73 12.81
C THR A 360 19.04 -2.61 13.80
N ALA A 361 19.42 -2.82 15.06
CA ALA A 361 19.25 -1.84 16.13
C ALA A 361 20.50 -1.73 17.00
N LEU A 362 20.78 -0.52 17.50
CA LEU A 362 21.82 -0.23 18.48
C LEU A 362 21.24 0.64 19.58
N TYR A 363 21.19 0.13 20.81
CA TYR A 363 20.81 0.89 21.98
C TYR A 363 22.07 1.34 22.74
N HIS A 364 22.28 2.63 22.83
CA HIS A 364 23.42 3.25 23.50
C HIS A 364 23.23 3.33 25.02
N GLU A 365 24.34 3.40 25.75
CA GLU A 365 24.33 3.66 27.20
C GLU A 365 23.68 5.00 27.55
N SER A 366 23.72 5.98 26.64
CA SER A 366 23.06 7.29 26.77
C SER A 366 21.53 7.23 26.76
N GLY A 367 20.94 6.07 26.46
CA GLY A 367 19.48 5.92 26.31
C GLY A 367 18.96 6.23 24.90
N LYS A 368 19.84 6.47 23.93
CA LYS A 368 19.50 6.62 22.51
C LYS A 368 19.41 5.27 21.80
N LEU A 369 18.48 5.13 20.87
CA LEU A 369 18.32 3.98 19.99
C LEU A 369 18.50 4.42 18.54
N GLU A 370 19.44 3.80 17.82
CA GLU A 370 19.53 3.87 16.36
C GLU A 370 18.97 2.59 15.74
N MET A 371 18.21 2.72 14.65
CA MET A 371 17.62 1.59 13.95
C MET A 371 17.67 1.75 12.43
N TRP A 372 17.95 0.66 11.72
CA TRP A 372 17.83 0.53 10.27
C TRP A 372 16.78 -0.54 9.96
N ALA A 373 15.70 -0.16 9.29
CA ALA A 373 14.61 -1.08 9.01
C ALA A 373 13.80 -0.73 7.74
N PRO A 374 13.29 -1.74 7.02
CA PRO A 374 12.37 -1.57 5.90
C PRO A 374 10.94 -1.38 6.42
N SER A 375 10.55 -0.15 6.77
CA SER A 375 9.22 0.14 7.36
C SER A 375 8.30 0.92 6.42
N GLN A 376 7.03 0.50 6.29
CA GLN A 376 6.01 1.27 5.58
C GLN A 376 5.40 2.40 6.42
N ASN A 377 5.57 2.36 7.75
CA ASN A 377 5.07 3.36 8.70
C ASN A 377 6.05 3.55 9.87
N PRO A 378 7.22 4.18 9.62
CA PRO A 378 8.26 4.35 10.64
C PRO A 378 7.83 5.16 11.87
N ARG A 379 6.93 6.15 11.73
CA ARG A 379 6.41 6.90 12.89
C ARG A 379 5.62 6.00 13.85
N GLY A 380 4.80 5.09 13.30
CA GLY A 380 4.08 4.09 14.09
C GLY A 380 5.04 3.16 14.85
N ALA A 381 6.13 2.75 14.21
CA ALA A 381 7.18 1.95 14.84
C ALA A 381 7.87 2.72 15.97
N ARG A 382 8.29 3.97 15.74
CA ARG A 382 8.92 4.82 16.76
C ARG A 382 8.05 4.94 18.01
N ARG A 383 6.74 5.19 17.83
CA ARG A 383 5.78 5.26 18.94
C ARG A 383 5.74 3.95 19.73
N LEU A 384 5.56 2.83 19.05
CA LEU A 384 5.43 1.53 19.71
C LEU A 384 6.73 1.11 20.41
N ILE A 385 7.89 1.42 19.83
CA ILE A 385 9.19 1.20 20.45
C ILE A 385 9.35 2.07 21.70
N ALA A 386 8.99 3.35 21.63
CA ALA A 386 9.04 4.26 22.78
C ALA A 386 8.16 3.74 23.93
N GLU A 387 6.92 3.34 23.64
CA GLU A 387 5.99 2.75 24.61
C GLU A 387 6.55 1.44 25.20
N THR A 388 7.14 0.57 24.36
CA THR A 388 7.65 -0.73 24.81
C THR A 388 8.93 -0.61 25.66
N LEU A 389 9.83 0.30 25.29
CA LEU A 389 11.11 0.48 25.99
C LEU A 389 11.01 1.49 27.14
N ASP A 390 9.92 2.23 27.24
CA ASP A 390 9.74 3.35 28.15
C ASP A 390 10.86 4.40 27.99
N ILE A 391 11.03 4.89 26.76
CA ILE A 391 12.01 5.93 26.41
C ILE A 391 11.34 7.07 25.62
N PRO A 392 11.88 8.30 25.68
CA PRO A 392 11.38 9.40 24.86
C PRO A 392 11.44 9.09 23.36
N PRO A 393 10.40 9.41 22.56
CA PRO A 393 10.43 9.23 21.12
C PRO A 393 11.61 9.92 20.42
N ASP A 394 12.04 11.07 20.93
CA ASP A 394 13.17 11.85 20.37
C ASP A 394 14.54 11.16 20.58
N ASN A 395 14.60 10.15 21.43
CA ASN A 395 15.79 9.31 21.61
C ASN A 395 15.87 8.18 20.57
N ILE A 396 14.91 8.06 19.65
CA ILE A 396 14.85 6.98 18.66
C ILE A 396 15.07 7.56 17.26
N ASP A 397 16.21 7.21 16.67
CA ASP A 397 16.53 7.49 15.27
C ASP A 397 16.23 6.25 14.40
N ILE A 398 15.49 6.46 13.31
CA ILE A 398 15.10 5.39 12.37
C ILE A 398 15.54 5.77 10.96
N GLN A 399 16.49 5.02 10.44
CA GLN A 399 17.00 5.08 9.09
C GLN A 399 16.21 4.10 8.21
N LEU A 400 15.66 4.60 7.10
CA LEU A 400 14.82 3.82 6.20
C LEU A 400 15.66 3.08 5.17
N THR A 401 15.70 1.76 5.25
CA THR A 401 16.26 0.93 4.17
C THR A 401 15.20 0.70 3.09
N ARG A 402 15.63 0.32 1.88
CA ARG A 402 14.71 -0.11 0.84
C ARG A 402 13.94 -1.35 1.31
N ILE A 403 12.67 -1.45 0.91
CA ILE A 403 11.76 -2.52 1.35
C ILE A 403 11.72 -3.61 0.27
N GLY A 404 12.17 -4.83 0.58
CA GLY A 404 12.11 -6.03 -0.27
C GLY A 404 10.74 -6.70 -0.34
N GLY A 405 9.69 -5.90 -0.57
CA GLY A 405 8.28 -6.31 -0.49
C GLY A 405 7.66 -5.98 0.87
N GLY A 406 6.37 -5.64 0.85
CA GLY A 406 5.64 -5.22 2.04
C GLY A 406 4.16 -5.57 1.97
N PHE A 407 3.46 -5.14 0.91
CA PHE A 407 2.06 -5.49 0.66
C PHE A 407 1.09 -5.26 1.84
N GLY A 408 1.49 -4.44 2.82
CA GLY A 408 0.78 -4.20 4.08
C GLY A 408 1.43 -4.85 5.32
N ARG A 409 2.25 -5.90 5.16
CA ARG A 409 2.97 -6.57 6.26
C ARG A 409 3.82 -5.62 7.10
N ARG A 410 4.49 -4.68 6.43
CA ARG A 410 5.42 -3.71 7.04
C ARG A 410 4.76 -2.40 7.48
N LEU A 411 3.42 -2.36 7.46
CA LEU A 411 2.65 -1.42 8.28
C LEU A 411 2.55 -1.89 9.75
N ARG A 412 2.94 -3.14 10.04
CA ARG A 412 3.15 -3.67 11.39
C ARG A 412 4.63 -3.51 11.79
N HIS A 413 4.87 -3.48 13.09
CA HIS A 413 6.15 -3.02 13.67
C HIS A 413 6.75 -4.03 14.66
N ASP A 414 6.13 -5.19 14.79
CA ASP A 414 6.49 -6.27 15.71
C ASP A 414 7.98 -6.62 15.66
N TYR A 415 8.52 -6.86 14.47
CA TYR A 415 9.94 -7.18 14.29
C TYR A 415 10.90 -6.03 14.67
N MET A 416 10.46 -4.77 14.52
CA MET A 416 11.26 -3.61 14.91
C MET A 416 11.31 -3.49 16.44
N VAL A 417 10.19 -3.75 17.11
CA VAL A 417 10.10 -3.75 18.58
C VAL A 417 10.93 -4.89 19.17
N GLU A 418 10.87 -6.09 18.56
CA GLU A 418 11.72 -7.23 18.93
C GLU A 418 13.21 -6.85 18.85
N ALA A 419 13.65 -6.27 17.72
CA ALA A 419 15.05 -5.84 17.56
C ALA A 419 15.45 -4.76 18.56
N ALA A 420 14.57 -3.79 18.84
CA ALA A 420 14.82 -2.73 19.83
C ALA A 420 14.97 -3.28 21.25
N TRP A 421 14.11 -4.23 21.64
CA TRP A 421 14.19 -4.90 22.94
C TRP A 421 15.50 -5.67 23.10
N ILE A 422 15.87 -6.46 22.09
CA ILE A 422 17.13 -7.22 22.10
C ILE A 422 18.33 -6.28 22.16
N ALA A 423 18.34 -5.20 21.38
CA ALA A 423 19.41 -4.19 21.40
C ALA A 423 19.56 -3.55 22.79
N ARG A 424 18.44 -3.26 23.48
CA ARG A 424 18.44 -2.71 24.84
C ARG A 424 19.15 -3.63 25.83
N VAL A 425 18.94 -4.95 25.74
CA VAL A 425 19.59 -5.94 26.62
C VAL A 425 21.06 -6.10 26.28
N VAL A 426 21.38 -6.22 24.99
CA VAL A 426 22.71 -6.61 24.51
C VAL A 426 23.71 -5.44 24.47
N LYS A 427 23.23 -4.19 24.33
CA LYS A 427 24.06 -2.97 24.25
C LYS A 427 25.15 -3.01 23.17
N ARG A 428 24.88 -3.72 22.07
CA ARG A 428 25.71 -3.79 20.85
C ARG A 428 24.80 -3.73 19.62
N PRO A 429 25.31 -3.37 18.43
CA PRO A 429 24.52 -3.45 17.22
C PRO A 429 24.05 -4.90 17.01
N VAL A 430 22.76 -5.11 16.82
CA VAL A 430 22.17 -6.43 16.61
C VAL A 430 21.24 -6.41 15.42
N GLN A 431 21.40 -7.36 14.50
CA GLN A 431 20.49 -7.59 13.39
C GLN A 431 19.60 -8.79 13.72
N LEU A 432 18.31 -8.53 13.87
CA LEU A 432 17.27 -9.55 13.92
C LEU A 432 16.77 -9.77 12.50
N GLN A 433 16.83 -11.02 12.02
CA GLN A 433 16.27 -11.41 10.73
C GLN A 433 15.51 -12.71 10.89
N TRP A 434 14.20 -12.66 10.69
CA TRP A 434 13.35 -13.84 10.69
C TRP A 434 13.70 -14.76 9.51
N THR A 435 13.52 -16.07 9.67
CA THR A 435 13.51 -16.95 8.50
C THR A 435 12.18 -16.83 7.75
N ARG A 436 12.10 -17.47 6.58
CA ARG A 436 10.83 -17.56 5.85
C ARG A 436 9.77 -18.28 6.66
N GLU A 437 10.13 -19.37 7.31
CA GLU A 437 9.24 -20.16 8.16
C GLU A 437 8.72 -19.33 9.33
N ASP A 438 9.59 -18.52 9.95
CA ASP A 438 9.18 -17.60 11.01
C ASP A 438 8.22 -16.51 10.49
N ASP A 439 8.48 -15.95 9.30
CA ASP A 439 7.63 -14.94 8.65
C ASP A 439 6.24 -15.49 8.30
N MET A 440 6.15 -16.72 7.80
CA MET A 440 4.89 -17.40 7.54
C MET A 440 4.13 -17.73 8.83
N LYS A 441 4.81 -18.31 9.84
CA LYS A 441 4.16 -18.79 11.07
C LYS A 441 3.78 -17.69 12.06
N ASN A 442 4.46 -16.53 12.01
CA ASN A 442 4.25 -15.43 12.95
C ASN A 442 3.79 -14.13 12.30
N GLY A 443 3.58 -14.15 10.98
CA GLY A 443 3.11 -13.01 10.21
C GLY A 443 1.69 -12.58 10.59
N PHE A 444 1.28 -11.46 10.02
CA PHE A 444 -0.11 -11.03 10.05
C PHE A 444 -0.79 -11.50 8.77
N SER A 445 -2.01 -12.02 8.88
CA SER A 445 -2.77 -12.48 7.72
C SER A 445 -3.86 -11.48 7.31
N ARG A 446 -4.19 -11.45 6.02
CA ARG A 446 -5.52 -10.97 5.58
C ARG A 446 -6.57 -11.93 6.16
N PRO A 447 -7.65 -11.45 6.78
CA PRO A 447 -8.70 -12.33 7.29
C PRO A 447 -9.52 -12.99 6.17
N ALA A 448 -10.03 -14.19 6.45
CA ALA A 448 -11.05 -14.84 5.63
C ALA A 448 -12.43 -14.16 5.79
N ALA A 449 -13.37 -14.47 4.90
CA ALA A 449 -14.78 -14.13 5.10
C ALA A 449 -15.71 -14.95 4.22
N TRP A 450 -16.99 -14.94 4.58
CA TRP A 450 -18.09 -15.52 3.83
C TRP A 450 -19.09 -14.45 3.44
N HIS A 451 -19.54 -14.49 2.20
CA HIS A 451 -20.56 -13.61 1.65
C HIS A 451 -21.78 -14.44 1.27
N HIS A 452 -22.96 -14.00 1.66
CA HIS A 452 -24.23 -14.59 1.22
C HIS A 452 -25.05 -13.49 0.55
N PHE A 453 -25.34 -13.67 -0.74
CA PHE A 453 -26.00 -12.67 -1.56
C PHE A 453 -27.38 -13.14 -2.04
N LYS A 454 -28.31 -12.19 -2.12
CA LYS A 454 -29.55 -12.30 -2.88
C LYS A 454 -29.74 -11.05 -3.73
N ALA A 455 -30.05 -11.22 -5.01
CA ALA A 455 -30.44 -10.13 -5.89
C ALA A 455 -31.82 -10.39 -6.48
N GLY A 456 -32.72 -9.42 -6.37
CA GLY A 456 -34.00 -9.43 -7.07
C GLY A 456 -33.86 -8.71 -8.42
N LEU A 457 -34.36 -9.34 -9.49
CA LEU A 457 -34.46 -8.76 -10.82
C LEU A 457 -35.93 -8.48 -11.14
N GLY A 458 -36.23 -7.27 -11.61
CA GLY A 458 -37.53 -6.93 -12.16
C GLY A 458 -37.70 -7.45 -13.60
N SER A 459 -38.91 -7.28 -14.14
CA SER A 459 -39.26 -7.68 -15.51
C SER A 459 -38.45 -6.97 -16.61
N ASP A 460 -37.85 -5.83 -16.29
CA ASP A 460 -36.96 -5.08 -17.18
C ASP A 460 -35.49 -5.55 -17.12
N GLY A 461 -35.20 -6.61 -16.34
CA GLY A 461 -33.85 -7.13 -16.14
C GLY A 461 -32.95 -6.20 -15.33
N ARG A 462 -33.53 -5.25 -14.57
CA ARG A 462 -32.79 -4.39 -13.62
C ARG A 462 -32.88 -4.94 -12.21
N MET A 463 -31.81 -4.73 -11.44
CA MET A 463 -31.73 -5.16 -10.05
C MET A 463 -32.62 -4.27 -9.17
N SER A 464 -33.69 -4.85 -8.62
CA SER A 464 -34.67 -4.20 -7.75
C SER A 464 -34.30 -4.31 -6.27
N ALA A 465 -33.57 -5.36 -5.89
CA ALA A 465 -33.16 -5.61 -4.52
C ALA A 465 -31.76 -6.23 -4.47
N PHE A 466 -30.99 -5.90 -3.44
CA PHE A 466 -29.74 -6.58 -3.11
C PHE A 466 -29.60 -6.75 -1.60
N ASP A 467 -29.63 -7.99 -1.12
CA ASP A 467 -29.39 -8.36 0.27
C ASP A 467 -28.02 -9.05 0.39
N HIS A 468 -27.20 -8.56 1.31
CA HIS A 468 -25.87 -9.11 1.59
C HIS A 468 -25.73 -9.39 3.08
N HIS A 469 -25.49 -10.65 3.42
CA HIS A 469 -25.04 -11.05 4.75
C HIS A 469 -23.55 -11.41 4.71
N PHE A 470 -22.75 -10.60 5.40
CA PHE A 470 -21.30 -10.73 5.48
C PHE A 470 -20.88 -11.35 6.81
N VAL A 471 -20.37 -12.58 6.78
CA VAL A 471 -19.82 -13.23 7.97
C VAL A 471 -18.30 -13.10 7.96
N THR A 472 -17.74 -12.45 8.97
CA THR A 472 -16.32 -12.11 9.04
C THR A 472 -15.79 -12.23 10.45
N PHE A 473 -14.56 -11.78 10.69
CA PHE A 473 -13.87 -11.93 11.96
C PHE A 473 -13.91 -10.66 12.82
N GLY A 474 -14.13 -10.85 14.10
CA GLY A 474 -14.15 -9.80 15.11
C GLY A 474 -13.35 -10.16 16.36
N ARG A 475 -13.11 -9.13 17.17
CA ARG A 475 -12.58 -9.23 18.52
C ARG A 475 -13.16 -8.07 19.31
N ASP A 476 -13.60 -8.35 20.54
CA ASP A 476 -14.21 -7.34 21.42
C ASP A 476 -15.39 -6.60 20.77
N GLY A 477 -16.21 -7.33 19.98
CA GLY A 477 -17.38 -6.80 19.29
C GLY A 477 -17.09 -5.88 18.09
N SER A 478 -15.83 -5.77 17.65
CA SER A 478 -15.44 -5.00 16.47
C SER A 478 -14.70 -5.86 15.46
N THR A 479 -14.76 -5.50 14.18
CA THR A 479 -13.99 -6.20 13.14
C THR A 479 -12.48 -6.14 13.40
N VAL A 480 -11.79 -7.27 13.23
CA VAL A 480 -10.33 -7.29 13.27
C VAL A 480 -9.74 -6.58 12.04
N SER A 481 -8.47 -6.21 12.11
CA SER A 481 -7.83 -5.47 11.01
C SER A 481 -7.90 -6.24 9.69
N GLY A 482 -8.38 -5.57 8.64
CA GLY A 482 -8.56 -6.17 7.31
C GLY A 482 -9.90 -6.90 7.10
N ALA A 483 -10.74 -7.04 8.13
CA ALA A 483 -12.01 -7.78 8.08
C ALA A 483 -13.23 -6.88 7.85
N SER A 484 -13.06 -5.56 7.85
CA SER A 484 -14.17 -4.61 7.73
C SER A 484 -14.69 -4.47 6.30
N LEU A 485 -16.00 -4.27 6.17
CA LEU A 485 -16.68 -3.87 4.94
C LEU A 485 -17.45 -2.57 5.19
N SER A 486 -17.27 -1.57 4.32
CA SER A 486 -17.99 -0.30 4.46
C SER A 486 -19.49 -0.48 4.19
N PRO A 487 -20.40 0.06 5.03
CA PRO A 487 -21.84 0.08 4.71
C PRO A 487 -22.16 0.91 3.46
N GLY A 488 -21.27 1.84 3.11
CA GLY A 488 -21.32 2.59 1.85
C GLY A 488 -20.54 1.94 0.71
N HIS A 489 -20.30 0.63 0.72
CA HIS A 489 -19.60 -0.01 -0.40
C HIS A 489 -20.54 -0.23 -1.60
N TYR A 490 -19.98 -0.34 -2.81
CA TYR A 490 -20.72 -0.73 -4.01
C TYR A 490 -21.51 -2.05 -3.78
N PRO A 491 -22.77 -2.15 -4.22
CA PRO A 491 -23.56 -1.21 -5.01
C PRO A 491 -24.46 -0.27 -4.19
N ALA A 492 -24.19 -0.05 -2.90
CA ALA A 492 -25.09 0.69 -2.03
C ALA A 492 -25.36 2.11 -2.60
N GLY A 493 -26.63 2.53 -2.63
CA GLY A 493 -27.05 3.76 -3.31
C GLY A 493 -27.27 3.65 -4.83
N LEU A 494 -26.94 2.51 -5.46
CA LEU A 494 -27.22 2.21 -6.88
C LEU A 494 -28.32 1.15 -7.08
N VAL A 495 -28.85 0.61 -5.98
CA VAL A 495 -30.00 -0.33 -5.97
C VAL A 495 -31.09 0.28 -5.11
N PRO A 496 -32.37 0.26 -5.52
CA PRO A 496 -33.43 0.93 -4.78
C PRO A 496 -33.67 0.31 -3.39
N ASN A 497 -33.50 -1.00 -3.27
CA ASN A 497 -33.65 -1.73 -2.01
C ASN A 497 -32.33 -2.47 -1.72
N PHE A 498 -31.61 -2.03 -0.69
CA PHE A 498 -30.28 -2.55 -0.36
C PHE A 498 -30.19 -2.85 1.12
N ARG A 499 -29.64 -4.02 1.46
CA ARG A 499 -29.34 -4.36 2.85
C ARG A 499 -27.97 -4.98 2.99
N LEU A 500 -27.22 -4.52 3.99
CA LEU A 500 -25.99 -5.14 4.46
C LEU A 500 -26.15 -5.57 5.92
N ARG A 501 -25.94 -6.85 6.18
CA ARG A 501 -25.93 -7.48 7.51
C ARG A 501 -24.55 -8.05 7.80
N GLN A 502 -24.13 -8.05 9.06
CA GLN A 502 -22.83 -8.56 9.48
C GLN A 502 -22.95 -9.52 10.66
N SER A 503 -22.19 -10.61 10.62
CA SER A 503 -21.95 -11.46 11.80
C SER A 503 -20.44 -11.60 12.02
N LEU A 504 -20.03 -11.68 13.30
CA LEU A 504 -18.63 -11.76 13.69
C LEU A 504 -18.31 -13.14 14.30
N ILE A 505 -17.24 -13.75 13.82
CA ILE A 505 -16.57 -14.91 14.42
C ILE A 505 -15.40 -14.37 15.26
N GLU A 506 -15.32 -14.79 16.53
CA GLU A 506 -14.21 -14.40 17.41
C GLU A 506 -12.87 -14.88 16.83
N CYS A 507 -11.86 -14.01 16.85
CA CYS A 507 -10.60 -14.20 16.17
C CYS A 507 -9.42 -13.80 17.05
N ASN A 508 -8.62 -14.79 17.44
CA ASN A 508 -7.42 -14.63 18.27
C ASN A 508 -6.13 -14.65 17.45
N VAL A 509 -6.18 -15.05 16.18
CA VAL A 509 -5.03 -15.00 15.26
C VAL A 509 -4.65 -13.55 14.89
N ARG A 510 -3.41 -13.35 14.40
CA ARG A 510 -2.90 -12.01 14.05
C ARG A 510 -3.38 -11.59 12.67
N THR A 511 -4.16 -10.50 12.59
CA THR A 511 -4.61 -9.97 11.30
C THR A 511 -4.09 -8.57 10.98
N GLY A 512 -3.86 -8.31 9.70
CA GLY A 512 -3.26 -7.07 9.25
C GLY A 512 -3.76 -6.59 7.90
N PRO A 513 -3.44 -5.33 7.55
CA PRO A 513 -3.69 -4.85 6.20
C PRO A 513 -2.90 -5.72 5.22
N TRP A 514 -3.59 -6.21 4.22
CA TRP A 514 -3.02 -6.84 3.02
C TRP A 514 -3.42 -5.97 1.83
N ARG A 515 -2.62 -5.91 0.78
CA ARG A 515 -2.74 -4.93 -0.32
C ARG A 515 -4.20 -4.70 -0.73
N SER A 516 -4.64 -3.44 -0.69
CA SER A 516 -6.05 -3.05 -0.81
C SER A 516 -6.91 -3.72 0.28
N PRO A 517 -6.75 -3.35 1.57
CA PRO A 517 -7.35 -4.05 2.70
C PRO A 517 -8.87 -4.21 2.55
N GLY A 518 -9.35 -5.46 2.60
CA GLY A 518 -10.75 -5.81 2.32
C GLY A 518 -11.09 -5.80 0.83
N HIS A 519 -10.82 -4.69 0.14
CA HIS A 519 -11.15 -4.44 -1.28
C HIS A 519 -10.61 -5.52 -2.23
N SER A 520 -9.39 -6.02 -2.03
CA SER A 520 -8.80 -7.11 -2.82
C SER A 520 -9.55 -8.43 -2.74
N ALA A 521 -10.37 -8.62 -1.70
CA ALA A 521 -11.08 -9.86 -1.43
C ALA A 521 -12.57 -9.76 -1.74
N TYR A 522 -13.28 -8.78 -1.16
CA TYR A 522 -14.73 -8.69 -1.40
C TYR A 522 -15.07 -8.24 -2.82
N CYS A 523 -14.22 -7.46 -3.50
CA CYS A 523 -14.47 -7.06 -4.89
C CYS A 523 -14.70 -8.29 -5.78
N TRP A 524 -13.94 -9.36 -5.56
CA TRP A 524 -14.14 -10.64 -6.25
C TRP A 524 -15.55 -11.18 -6.04
N ALA A 525 -16.01 -11.30 -4.79
CA ALA A 525 -17.33 -11.83 -4.47
C ALA A 525 -18.45 -11.00 -5.13
N TYR A 526 -18.41 -9.68 -5.02
CA TYR A 526 -19.40 -8.79 -5.62
C TYR A 526 -19.41 -8.84 -7.15
N GLN A 527 -18.25 -8.66 -7.79
CA GLN A 527 -18.16 -8.58 -9.25
C GLN A 527 -18.39 -9.94 -9.93
N SER A 528 -18.06 -11.06 -9.28
CA SER A 528 -18.43 -12.38 -9.78
C SER A 528 -19.92 -12.68 -9.56
N PHE A 529 -20.52 -12.28 -8.44
CA PHE A 529 -21.96 -12.45 -8.25
C PHE A 529 -22.77 -11.59 -9.24
N PHE A 530 -22.34 -10.36 -9.52
CA PHE A 530 -23.02 -9.51 -10.50
C PHE A 530 -22.89 -10.00 -11.93
N ASP A 531 -21.88 -10.81 -12.22
CA ASP A 531 -21.82 -11.56 -13.46
C ASP A 531 -22.95 -12.61 -13.54
N GLU A 532 -23.20 -13.34 -12.45
CA GLU A 532 -24.33 -14.29 -12.38
C GLU A 532 -25.69 -13.58 -12.50
N VAL A 533 -25.84 -12.41 -11.87
CA VAL A 533 -27.05 -11.58 -11.99
C VAL A 533 -27.25 -11.08 -13.43
N ALA A 534 -26.18 -10.64 -14.10
CA ALA A 534 -26.25 -10.24 -15.51
C ALA A 534 -26.68 -11.40 -16.42
N LEU A 535 -26.14 -12.60 -16.19
CA LEU A 535 -26.52 -13.81 -16.93
C LEU A 535 -27.98 -14.20 -16.69
N ALA A 536 -28.45 -14.16 -15.45
CA ALA A 536 -29.85 -14.43 -15.11
C ALA A 536 -30.82 -13.38 -15.68
N ALA A 537 -30.35 -12.16 -15.90
CA ALA A 537 -31.08 -11.11 -16.60
C ALA A 537 -31.01 -11.25 -18.13
N GLU A 538 -30.23 -12.21 -18.66
CA GLU A 538 -29.93 -12.37 -20.10
C GLU A 538 -29.29 -11.10 -20.71
N ARG A 539 -28.43 -10.43 -19.94
CA ARG A 539 -27.78 -9.18 -20.35
C ARG A 539 -26.27 -9.35 -20.48
N ASP A 540 -25.70 -8.62 -21.44
CA ASP A 540 -24.26 -8.45 -21.55
C ASP A 540 -23.66 -7.85 -20.26
N GLN A 541 -22.47 -8.31 -19.88
CA GLN A 541 -21.80 -7.94 -18.63
C GLN A 541 -21.46 -6.45 -18.54
N LEU A 542 -21.06 -5.84 -19.65
CA LEU A 542 -20.74 -4.43 -19.73
C LEU A 542 -22.03 -3.62 -19.67
N ALA A 543 -23.02 -3.98 -20.48
CA ALA A 543 -24.32 -3.32 -20.51
C ALA A 543 -25.02 -3.34 -19.15
N PHE A 544 -24.99 -4.46 -18.43
CA PHE A 544 -25.55 -4.57 -17.08
C PHE A 544 -24.86 -3.64 -16.09
N ARG A 545 -23.52 -3.59 -16.09
CA ARG A 545 -22.75 -2.71 -15.20
C ARG A 545 -22.98 -1.23 -15.51
N LEU A 546 -22.98 -0.85 -16.79
CA LEU A 546 -23.28 0.53 -17.20
C LEU A 546 -24.72 0.93 -16.83
N ASP A 547 -25.68 0.01 -16.93
CA ASP A 547 -27.05 0.27 -16.51
C ASP A 547 -27.18 0.49 -15.00
N LEU A 548 -26.42 -0.24 -14.18
CA LEU A 548 -26.37 -0.01 -12.74
C LEU A 548 -25.74 1.36 -12.40
N LEU A 549 -24.74 1.78 -13.17
CA LEU A 549 -24.09 3.09 -13.03
C LEU A 549 -24.95 4.25 -13.57
N SER A 550 -25.97 3.96 -14.37
CA SER A 550 -26.81 5.00 -15.02
C SER A 550 -27.81 5.68 -14.08
N LYS A 551 -28.05 5.10 -12.90
CA LYS A 551 -29.09 5.56 -11.98
C LYS A 551 -28.67 5.41 -10.53
N ALA A 552 -28.77 6.51 -9.78
CA ALA A 552 -28.59 6.52 -8.33
C ALA A 552 -29.94 6.58 -7.60
N TYR A 553 -30.04 5.86 -6.49
CA TYR A 553 -31.17 5.86 -5.55
C TYR A 553 -30.80 6.48 -4.20
N GLY A 554 -29.53 6.79 -4.00
CA GLY A 554 -28.96 7.49 -2.85
C GLY A 554 -27.60 8.08 -3.22
N GLU A 555 -26.77 8.39 -2.23
CA GLU A 555 -25.38 8.82 -2.49
C GLU A 555 -24.57 7.63 -3.04
N PRO A 556 -24.08 7.70 -4.30
CA PRO A 556 -23.28 6.65 -4.88
C PRO A 556 -21.90 6.62 -4.20
N PRO A 557 -21.28 5.43 -4.06
CA PRO A 557 -20.06 5.27 -3.29
C PRO A 557 -18.79 5.56 -4.12
N LEU A 558 -18.98 5.99 -5.36
CA LEU A 558 -17.98 6.14 -6.40
C LEU A 558 -18.46 7.16 -7.43
N ASP A 559 -17.53 7.69 -8.22
CA ASP A 559 -17.84 8.54 -9.36
C ASP A 559 -18.34 7.68 -10.54
N LEU A 560 -19.59 7.88 -10.94
CA LEU A 560 -20.27 7.06 -11.95
C LEU A 560 -19.68 7.26 -13.34
N GLU A 561 -19.33 8.49 -13.70
CA GLU A 561 -18.81 8.84 -15.02
C GLU A 561 -17.38 8.30 -15.19
N ARG A 562 -16.51 8.52 -14.20
CA ARG A 562 -15.14 7.99 -14.24
C ARG A 562 -15.12 6.47 -14.26
N THR A 563 -16.01 5.83 -13.49
CA THR A 563 -16.14 4.37 -13.50
C THR A 563 -16.57 3.86 -14.87
N ALA A 564 -17.63 4.43 -15.46
CA ALA A 564 -18.07 4.10 -16.81
C ALA A 564 -16.96 4.33 -17.85
N GLY A 565 -16.22 5.43 -17.73
CA GLY A 565 -15.07 5.74 -18.58
C GLY A 565 -13.99 4.65 -18.55
N THR A 566 -13.63 4.15 -17.36
CA THR A 566 -12.66 3.04 -17.25
C THR A 566 -13.19 1.73 -17.81
N LEU A 567 -14.48 1.43 -17.63
CA LEU A 567 -15.13 0.25 -18.20
C LEU A 567 -15.08 0.28 -19.73
N HIS A 568 -15.49 1.40 -20.33
CA HIS A 568 -15.39 1.61 -21.78
C HIS A 568 -13.95 1.47 -22.27
N LYS A 569 -13.00 2.11 -21.59
CA LYS A 569 -11.59 2.05 -21.98
C LYS A 569 -11.03 0.63 -22.02
N ALA A 570 -11.31 -0.17 -20.99
CA ALA A 570 -10.88 -1.56 -20.93
C ALA A 570 -11.59 -2.44 -21.98
N ALA A 571 -12.89 -2.24 -22.16
CA ALA A 571 -13.71 -2.98 -23.13
C ALA A 571 -13.28 -2.70 -24.58
N GLU A 572 -13.05 -1.43 -24.94
CA GLU A 572 -12.56 -1.02 -26.25
C GLU A 572 -11.20 -1.64 -26.57
N ALA A 573 -10.25 -1.55 -25.62
CA ALA A 573 -8.92 -2.11 -25.77
C ALA A 573 -8.94 -3.63 -25.98
N ALA A 574 -9.81 -4.33 -25.24
CA ALA A 574 -9.99 -5.77 -25.37
C ALA A 574 -10.80 -6.19 -26.60
N GLY A 575 -11.48 -5.26 -27.29
CA GLY A 575 -12.46 -5.59 -28.31
C GLY A 575 -13.63 -6.41 -27.76
N TRP A 576 -14.20 -5.98 -26.63
CA TRP A 576 -15.33 -6.65 -25.96
C TRP A 576 -16.47 -6.95 -26.95
N GLY A 577 -17.05 -8.15 -26.85
CA GLY A 577 -18.07 -8.66 -27.78
C GLY A 577 -17.52 -9.42 -28.99
N ARG A 578 -16.19 -9.47 -29.18
CA ARG A 578 -15.56 -10.37 -30.16
C ARG A 578 -15.66 -11.84 -29.72
N ASP A 579 -15.66 -12.76 -30.69
CA ASP A 579 -15.43 -14.19 -30.42
C ASP A 579 -13.95 -14.40 -30.05
N PRO A 580 -13.63 -14.85 -28.81
CA PRO A 580 -12.26 -15.10 -28.41
C PRO A 580 -11.69 -16.39 -29.01
N GLY A 581 -12.53 -17.25 -29.61
CA GLY A 581 -12.18 -18.56 -30.16
C GLY A 581 -12.42 -19.72 -29.20
N ALA A 582 -12.21 -20.94 -29.69
CA ALA A 582 -12.52 -22.17 -28.95
C ALA A 582 -11.79 -22.26 -27.60
N ASN A 583 -12.55 -22.68 -26.57
CA ASN A 583 -12.10 -22.83 -25.18
C ASN A 583 -11.47 -21.55 -24.60
N ARG A 584 -11.86 -20.38 -25.10
CA ARG A 584 -11.42 -19.10 -24.58
C ARG A 584 -12.61 -18.32 -24.06
N GLY A 585 -12.37 -17.49 -23.06
CA GLY A 585 -13.39 -16.68 -22.42
C GLY A 585 -12.88 -15.27 -22.16
N LEU A 586 -13.79 -14.30 -22.24
CA LEU A 586 -13.58 -12.93 -21.79
C LEU A 586 -14.39 -12.69 -20.52
N GLY A 587 -13.82 -11.96 -19.57
CA GLY A 587 -14.49 -11.57 -18.34
C GLY A 587 -14.06 -10.20 -17.89
N MET A 588 -14.98 -9.45 -17.29
CA MET A 588 -14.70 -8.10 -16.83
C MET A 588 -15.09 -7.86 -15.37
N ALA A 589 -14.43 -6.88 -14.78
CA ALA A 589 -14.76 -6.33 -13.48
C ALA A 589 -14.18 -4.92 -13.33
N PHE A 590 -14.73 -4.17 -12.39
CA PHE A 590 -14.22 -2.86 -12.01
C PHE A 590 -14.19 -2.68 -10.50
N HIS A 591 -13.41 -1.71 -10.05
CA HIS A 591 -13.42 -1.28 -8.66
C HIS A 591 -13.04 0.19 -8.51
N PHE A 592 -13.51 0.77 -7.41
CA PHE A 592 -13.05 2.04 -6.90
C PHE A 592 -12.56 1.85 -5.46
N ASP A 593 -11.32 2.24 -5.24
CA ASP A 593 -10.71 2.34 -3.91
C ASP A 593 -9.56 3.34 -3.96
N HIS A 594 -9.29 3.93 -2.79
CA HIS A 594 -8.18 4.87 -2.59
C HIS A 594 -8.07 6.02 -3.63
N GLY A 595 -9.20 6.39 -4.26
CA GLY A 595 -9.32 7.53 -5.16
C GLY A 595 -9.12 7.25 -6.65
N SER A 596 -8.70 6.05 -7.03
CA SER A 596 -8.53 5.66 -8.43
C SER A 596 -9.60 4.67 -8.86
N PHE A 597 -9.93 4.73 -10.15
CA PHE A 597 -10.92 3.88 -10.80
C PHE A 597 -10.18 2.92 -11.72
N VAL A 598 -10.47 1.63 -11.59
CA VAL A 598 -9.83 0.60 -12.41
C VAL A 598 -10.85 -0.39 -12.91
N SER A 599 -10.77 -0.70 -14.20
CA SER A 599 -11.52 -1.77 -14.85
C SER A 599 -10.56 -2.70 -15.56
N HIS A 600 -10.80 -4.00 -15.48
CA HIS A 600 -10.04 -5.02 -16.20
C HIS A 600 -10.95 -5.84 -17.09
N VAL A 601 -10.44 -6.20 -18.27
CA VAL A 601 -10.95 -7.30 -19.09
C VAL A 601 -9.85 -8.35 -19.17
N ALA A 602 -10.15 -9.58 -18.76
CA ALA A 602 -9.24 -10.71 -18.85
C ALA A 602 -9.64 -11.64 -20.00
N GLN A 603 -8.66 -12.22 -20.67
CA GLN A 603 -8.82 -13.34 -21.58
C GLN A 603 -8.08 -14.56 -21.03
N VAL A 604 -8.78 -15.67 -21.01
CA VAL A 604 -8.21 -16.96 -20.60
C VAL A 604 -8.39 -18.01 -21.69
N LYS A 605 -7.56 -19.04 -21.65
CA LYS A 605 -7.71 -20.25 -22.45
C LYS A 605 -7.76 -21.47 -21.53
N ALA A 606 -8.80 -22.27 -21.67
CA ALA A 606 -8.98 -23.51 -20.94
C ALA A 606 -8.51 -24.74 -21.73
N ASP A 607 -7.91 -25.68 -21.01
CA ASP A 607 -7.68 -27.06 -21.42
C ASP A 607 -8.25 -27.96 -20.31
N GLY A 608 -9.54 -28.30 -20.46
CA GLY A 608 -10.32 -28.91 -19.38
C GLY A 608 -10.35 -27.99 -18.16
N ASN A 609 -9.71 -28.43 -17.07
CA ASN A 609 -9.67 -27.72 -15.80
C ASN A 609 -8.39 -26.91 -15.55
N ARG A 610 -7.44 -26.97 -16.50
CA ARG A 610 -6.23 -26.14 -16.51
C ARG A 610 -6.51 -24.89 -17.33
N VAL A 611 -6.24 -23.71 -16.78
CA VAL A 611 -6.58 -22.44 -17.40
C VAL A 611 -5.37 -21.53 -17.45
N LYS A 612 -4.96 -21.15 -18.65
CA LYS A 612 -3.95 -20.10 -18.84
C LYS A 612 -4.62 -18.74 -18.87
N VAL A 613 -4.19 -17.82 -18.00
CA VAL A 613 -4.51 -16.40 -18.16
C VAL A 613 -3.57 -15.84 -19.22
N GLU A 614 -4.11 -15.49 -20.38
CA GLU A 614 -3.27 -15.10 -21.51
C GLU A 614 -2.99 -13.60 -21.49
N LYS A 615 -4.04 -12.79 -21.32
CA LYS A 615 -3.93 -11.34 -21.41
C LYS A 615 -4.96 -10.63 -20.53
N VAL A 616 -4.56 -9.49 -19.96
CA VAL A 616 -5.45 -8.57 -19.24
C VAL A 616 -5.30 -7.16 -19.81
N TRP A 617 -6.41 -6.54 -20.18
CA TRP A 617 -6.47 -5.12 -20.56
C TRP A 617 -7.02 -4.31 -19.39
N SER A 618 -6.35 -3.22 -19.05
CA SER A 618 -6.71 -2.35 -17.94
C SER A 618 -7.09 -0.96 -18.41
N GLY A 619 -8.28 -0.50 -18.02
CA GLY A 619 -8.69 0.90 -18.09
C GLY A 619 -8.50 1.53 -16.71
N VAL A 620 -7.70 2.60 -16.63
CA VAL A 620 -7.32 3.21 -15.34
C VAL A 620 -7.53 4.71 -15.39
N ASP A 621 -8.21 5.26 -14.39
CA ASP A 621 -8.26 6.70 -14.13
C ASP A 621 -7.76 6.99 -12.71
N CYS A 622 -6.55 7.53 -12.64
CA CYS A 622 -5.91 7.99 -11.41
C CYS A 622 -5.56 9.49 -11.47
N GLY A 623 -6.24 10.26 -12.32
CA GLY A 623 -5.79 11.60 -12.70
C GLY A 623 -4.55 11.55 -13.62
N PRO A 624 -3.75 12.62 -13.66
CA PRO A 624 -2.51 12.64 -14.41
C PRO A 624 -1.52 11.60 -13.91
N VAL A 625 -0.93 10.85 -14.83
CA VAL A 625 0.15 9.91 -14.48
C VAL A 625 1.41 10.70 -14.18
N ILE A 626 2.01 10.47 -13.01
CA ILE A 626 3.25 11.15 -12.60
C ILE A 626 4.48 10.53 -13.28
N ASN A 627 4.67 9.21 -13.10
CA ASN A 627 5.72 8.44 -13.76
C ASN A 627 5.09 7.21 -14.43
N LEU A 628 5.20 7.11 -15.76
CA LEU A 628 4.62 6.02 -16.52
C LEU A 628 5.25 4.66 -16.19
N SER A 629 6.54 4.62 -15.85
CA SER A 629 7.22 3.37 -15.46
C SER A 629 6.62 2.80 -14.19
N GLY A 630 6.54 3.60 -13.11
CA GLY A 630 5.96 3.18 -11.85
C GLY A 630 4.47 2.86 -11.97
N ALA A 631 3.72 3.65 -12.74
CA ALA A 631 2.29 3.44 -12.92
C ALA A 631 1.96 2.11 -13.62
N ARG A 632 2.68 1.77 -14.70
CA ARG A 632 2.52 0.49 -15.39
C ARG A 632 2.89 -0.69 -14.48
N ASN A 633 4.06 -0.63 -13.86
CA ASN A 633 4.53 -1.69 -12.95
C ASN A 633 3.54 -1.96 -11.80
N GLN A 634 2.87 -0.92 -11.29
CA GLN A 634 1.87 -1.07 -10.24
C GLN A 634 0.64 -1.85 -10.69
N VAL A 635 0.16 -1.62 -11.92
CA VAL A 635 -0.98 -2.33 -12.51
C VAL A 635 -0.60 -3.76 -12.86
N GLU A 636 0.51 -3.94 -13.56
CA GLU A 636 1.05 -5.25 -13.95
C GLU A 636 1.29 -6.14 -12.73
N GLY A 637 2.03 -5.62 -11.74
CA GLY A 637 2.30 -6.34 -10.51
C GLY A 637 1.04 -6.63 -9.69
N ALA A 638 0.02 -5.77 -9.71
CA ALA A 638 -1.25 -6.05 -9.04
C ALA A 638 -2.02 -7.21 -9.68
N ILE A 639 -2.03 -7.32 -11.01
CA ILE A 639 -2.72 -8.40 -11.72
C ILE A 639 -2.04 -9.74 -11.44
N VAL A 640 -0.70 -9.79 -11.46
CA VAL A 640 0.07 -10.99 -11.11
C VAL A 640 -0.17 -11.38 -9.64
N ASP A 641 -0.15 -10.41 -8.73
CA ASP A 641 -0.37 -10.62 -7.29
C ASP A 641 -1.80 -11.11 -6.99
N ALA A 642 -2.81 -10.59 -7.69
CA ALA A 642 -4.19 -11.06 -7.62
C ALA A 642 -4.32 -12.52 -8.09
N LEU A 643 -3.74 -12.86 -9.24
CA LEU A 643 -3.75 -14.22 -9.79
C LEU A 643 -3.05 -15.21 -8.84
N SER A 644 -1.89 -14.81 -8.30
CA SER A 644 -1.17 -15.60 -7.30
C SER A 644 -2.02 -15.81 -6.06
N THR A 645 -2.56 -14.73 -5.48
CA THR A 645 -3.28 -14.77 -4.20
C THR A 645 -4.56 -15.59 -4.27
N ALA A 646 -5.22 -15.63 -5.43
CA ALA A 646 -6.41 -16.44 -5.66
C ALA A 646 -6.15 -17.96 -5.53
N GLN A 647 -4.88 -18.40 -5.49
CA GLN A 647 -4.46 -19.79 -5.31
C GLN A 647 -3.98 -20.12 -3.90
N LEU A 648 -3.90 -19.13 -3.02
CA LEU A 648 -3.24 -19.24 -1.72
C LEU A 648 -4.26 -19.35 -0.58
N GLU A 649 -3.88 -20.04 0.48
CA GLU A 649 -4.60 -20.04 1.76
C GLU A 649 -3.65 -20.27 2.93
N LEU A 650 -3.98 -19.67 4.06
CA LEU A 650 -3.49 -20.05 5.37
C LEU A 650 -4.61 -20.80 6.11
N THR A 651 -4.26 -21.92 6.70
CA THR A 651 -5.12 -22.70 7.60
C THR A 651 -4.51 -22.75 9.00
N PHE A 652 -5.38 -22.96 9.98
CA PHE A 652 -5.03 -22.96 11.39
C PHE A 652 -5.47 -24.24 12.08
N ASP A 653 -4.58 -24.78 12.91
CA ASP A 653 -4.87 -25.88 13.84
C ASP A 653 -4.33 -25.51 15.23
N GLY A 654 -5.18 -25.59 16.25
CA GLY A 654 -4.84 -25.23 17.63
C GLY A 654 -4.23 -23.83 17.79
N GLY A 655 -4.63 -22.88 16.93
CA GLY A 655 -4.13 -21.51 16.92
C GLY A 655 -2.81 -21.29 16.16
N ALA A 656 -2.21 -22.34 15.61
CA ALA A 656 -0.97 -22.29 14.84
C ALA A 656 -1.26 -22.35 13.32
N ILE A 657 -0.47 -21.62 12.53
CA ILE A 657 -0.53 -21.68 11.06
C ILE A 657 0.09 -23.00 10.58
N GLU A 658 -0.60 -23.70 9.68
CA GLU A 658 -0.12 -24.97 9.12
C GLU A 658 0.92 -24.78 8.00
N GLN A 659 0.73 -23.79 7.12
CA GLN A 659 1.67 -23.50 6.02
C GLN A 659 2.96 -22.89 6.53
N SER A 660 4.07 -23.24 5.90
CA SER A 660 5.40 -22.95 6.41
C SER A 660 6.29 -22.19 5.43
N ASN A 661 6.22 -22.45 4.11
CA ASN A 661 7.14 -21.87 3.12
C ASN A 661 6.56 -22.02 1.68
N PHE A 662 7.28 -21.64 0.63
CA PHE A 662 6.79 -21.66 -0.74
C PHE A 662 6.47 -23.05 -1.31
N HIS A 663 6.93 -24.14 -0.68
CA HIS A 663 6.57 -25.50 -1.11
C HIS A 663 5.12 -25.87 -0.75
N ASP A 664 4.56 -25.28 0.33
CA ASP A 664 3.17 -25.48 0.78
C ASP A 664 2.31 -24.20 0.65
N TYR A 665 2.93 -23.07 0.31
CA TYR A 665 2.30 -21.77 0.00
C TYR A 665 2.95 -21.15 -1.27
N MET A 666 2.72 -21.78 -2.43
CA MET A 666 3.43 -21.46 -3.67
C MET A 666 2.93 -20.17 -4.32
N LEU A 667 3.77 -19.14 -4.35
CA LEU A 667 3.52 -17.94 -5.14
C LEU A 667 3.58 -18.24 -6.64
N ALA A 668 2.83 -17.46 -7.43
CA ALA A 668 2.83 -17.62 -8.88
C ALA A 668 4.23 -17.44 -9.48
N THR A 669 4.56 -18.30 -10.45
CA THR A 669 5.82 -18.28 -11.18
C THR A 669 5.69 -17.55 -12.52
N ILE A 670 6.83 -17.22 -13.15
CA ILE A 670 6.87 -16.36 -14.35
C ILE A 670 6.05 -16.90 -15.53
N ASP A 671 5.88 -18.22 -15.64
CA ASP A 671 5.09 -18.90 -16.68
C ASP A 671 3.57 -18.74 -16.50
N GLN A 672 3.12 -18.37 -15.29
CA GLN A 672 1.73 -18.06 -14.98
C GLN A 672 1.39 -16.58 -15.17
N ALA A 673 2.40 -15.70 -15.34
CA ALA A 673 2.17 -14.27 -15.51
C ALA A 673 1.49 -13.98 -16.87
N PRO A 674 0.34 -13.27 -16.88
CA PRO A 674 -0.33 -12.90 -18.13
C PRO A 674 0.39 -11.73 -18.82
N GLU A 675 0.15 -11.58 -20.12
CA GLU A 675 0.41 -10.30 -20.79
C GLU A 675 -0.53 -9.23 -20.22
N VAL A 676 -0.04 -8.02 -19.97
CA VAL A 676 -0.86 -6.92 -19.43
C VAL A 676 -0.72 -5.70 -20.33
N GLU A 677 -1.85 -5.12 -20.71
CA GLU A 677 -1.91 -3.87 -21.48
C GLU A 677 -2.66 -2.81 -20.68
N VAL A 678 -1.97 -1.70 -20.37
CA VAL A 678 -2.49 -0.67 -19.47
C VAL A 678 -2.82 0.61 -20.23
N HIS A 679 -4.07 1.06 -20.13
CA HIS A 679 -4.58 2.27 -20.75
C HIS A 679 -5.02 3.29 -19.68
N PHE A 680 -4.22 4.33 -19.51
CA PHE A 680 -4.54 5.42 -18.60
C PHE A 680 -5.41 6.48 -19.27
N ILE A 681 -6.47 6.89 -18.58
CA ILE A 681 -7.24 8.10 -18.87
C ILE A 681 -6.53 9.26 -18.16
N GLN A 682 -5.93 10.17 -18.94
CA GLN A 682 -5.30 11.38 -18.41
C GLN A 682 -6.38 12.43 -18.15
N SER A 683 -7.07 12.31 -17.01
CA SER A 683 -8.13 13.23 -16.61
C SER A 683 -7.57 14.49 -15.92
N ASP A 684 -8.37 15.54 -15.84
CA ASP A 684 -8.02 16.81 -15.18
C ASP A 684 -8.18 16.77 -13.64
N PHE A 685 -8.58 15.63 -13.08
CA PHE A 685 -8.67 15.43 -11.63
C PHE A 685 -7.27 15.42 -10.98
N PRO A 686 -7.12 15.81 -9.71
CA PRO A 686 -5.84 15.67 -9.02
C PRO A 686 -5.29 14.24 -9.08
N PRO A 687 -3.96 14.05 -9.14
CA PRO A 687 -3.37 12.72 -9.20
C PRO A 687 -3.64 11.93 -7.92
N MET A 688 -4.13 10.71 -8.08
CA MET A 688 -4.49 9.79 -7.01
C MET A 688 -3.48 8.66 -6.90
N GLY A 689 -3.63 7.80 -5.89
CA GLY A 689 -2.74 6.68 -5.69
C GLY A 689 -3.09 5.45 -6.53
N LEU A 690 -2.07 4.70 -6.93
CA LEU A 690 -2.20 3.48 -7.77
C LEU A 690 -1.63 2.22 -7.08
N GLY A 691 -1.25 2.35 -5.80
CA GLY A 691 -0.64 1.28 -5.01
C GLY A 691 -1.50 0.02 -4.92
N GLU A 692 -2.76 0.25 -4.61
CA GLU A 692 -3.76 -0.75 -4.25
C GLU A 692 -4.84 -0.96 -5.31
N PRO A 693 -5.36 0.09 -5.99
CA PRO A 693 -6.60 -0.07 -6.75
C PRO A 693 -6.63 -1.12 -7.87
N PRO A 694 -5.54 -1.35 -8.63
CA PRO A 694 -5.58 -2.31 -9.72
C PRO A 694 -5.72 -3.78 -9.28
N ILE A 695 -5.52 -4.12 -8.00
CA ILE A 695 -5.58 -5.52 -7.56
C ILE A 695 -7.02 -6.03 -7.46
N ALA A 696 -7.93 -5.19 -6.99
CA ALA A 696 -9.28 -5.60 -6.60
C ALA A 696 -10.12 -6.16 -7.76
N PRO A 697 -10.16 -5.53 -8.96
CA PRO A 697 -10.95 -6.07 -10.06
C PRO A 697 -10.24 -7.21 -10.83
N ALA A 698 -8.98 -7.54 -10.52
CA ALA A 698 -8.23 -8.51 -11.32
C ALA A 698 -8.77 -9.94 -11.12
N THR A 699 -8.91 -10.37 -9.88
CA THR A 699 -9.45 -11.70 -9.54
C THR A 699 -10.85 -11.95 -10.13
N PRO A 700 -11.86 -11.06 -10.00
CA PRO A 700 -13.16 -11.28 -10.62
C PRO A 700 -13.14 -11.23 -12.15
N ALA A 701 -12.35 -10.34 -12.78
CA ALA A 701 -12.26 -10.32 -14.24
C ALA A 701 -11.75 -11.66 -14.78
N ILE A 702 -10.72 -12.23 -14.16
CA ILE A 702 -10.17 -13.53 -14.53
C ILE A 702 -11.15 -14.65 -14.20
N ALA A 703 -11.78 -14.67 -13.02
CA ALA A 703 -12.76 -15.69 -12.65
C ALA A 703 -13.99 -15.71 -13.58
N ASN A 704 -14.46 -14.53 -14.02
CA ASN A 704 -15.55 -14.41 -14.99
C ASN A 704 -15.12 -14.92 -16.37
N ALA A 705 -13.86 -14.68 -16.77
CA ALA A 705 -13.31 -15.24 -18.01
C ALA A 705 -13.17 -16.76 -17.94
N VAL A 706 -12.78 -17.33 -16.80
CA VAL A 706 -12.76 -18.78 -16.55
C VAL A 706 -14.15 -19.35 -16.72
N PHE A 707 -15.18 -18.73 -16.13
CA PHE A 707 -16.56 -19.16 -16.32
C PHE A 707 -16.96 -19.13 -17.80
N ALA A 708 -16.66 -18.04 -18.52
CA ALA A 708 -16.97 -17.94 -19.94
C ALA A 708 -16.27 -19.02 -20.79
N ALA A 709 -15.06 -19.45 -20.41
CA ALA A 709 -14.30 -20.47 -21.12
C ALA A 709 -14.71 -21.92 -20.77
N THR A 710 -15.19 -22.16 -19.54
CA THR A 710 -15.33 -23.52 -18.97
C THR A 710 -16.75 -23.87 -18.50
N GLY A 711 -17.60 -22.87 -18.27
CA GLY A 711 -18.87 -23.02 -17.57
C GLY A 711 -18.75 -23.19 -16.05
N VAL A 712 -17.54 -23.25 -15.48
CA VAL A 712 -17.31 -23.46 -14.05
C VAL A 712 -17.28 -22.12 -13.32
N ARG A 713 -18.23 -21.90 -12.40
CA ARG A 713 -18.28 -20.70 -11.54
C ARG A 713 -17.44 -20.94 -10.28
N ILE A 714 -16.40 -20.13 -10.11
CA ILE A 714 -15.55 -20.18 -8.90
C ILE A 714 -16.20 -19.34 -7.80
N ARG A 715 -16.75 -20.00 -6.78
CA ARG A 715 -17.34 -19.36 -5.60
C ARG A 715 -16.49 -19.50 -4.32
N GLU A 716 -15.41 -20.27 -4.38
CA GLU A 716 -14.48 -20.45 -3.27
C GLU A 716 -13.04 -20.26 -3.71
N GLN A 717 -12.26 -19.57 -2.88
CA GLN A 717 -10.81 -19.54 -2.97
C GLN A 717 -10.19 -20.45 -1.90
N PRO A 718 -9.05 -21.11 -2.19
CA PRO A 718 -8.30 -21.05 -3.45
C PRO A 718 -8.98 -21.80 -4.59
N TRP A 719 -8.71 -21.43 -5.85
CA TRP A 719 -9.45 -21.92 -7.02
C TRP A 719 -9.39 -23.44 -7.24
N ARG A 720 -8.38 -24.11 -6.67
CA ARG A 720 -8.32 -25.57 -6.60
C ARG A 720 -9.56 -26.21 -5.95
N ARG A 721 -10.28 -25.50 -5.07
CA ARG A 721 -11.55 -25.95 -4.48
C ARG A 721 -12.68 -26.07 -5.51
N ALA A 722 -12.62 -25.27 -6.59
CA ALA A 722 -13.50 -25.36 -7.75
C ALA A 722 -12.93 -26.28 -8.85
N ASN A 723 -11.91 -27.09 -8.54
CA ASN A 723 -11.16 -27.92 -9.49
C ASN A 723 -10.48 -27.13 -10.62
N ILE A 724 -10.18 -25.83 -10.45
CA ILE A 724 -9.47 -25.02 -11.45
C ILE A 724 -8.00 -24.86 -11.05
N VAL A 725 -7.10 -25.05 -12.03
CA VAL A 725 -5.65 -24.86 -11.88
C VAL A 725 -5.17 -23.86 -12.92
N ILE A 726 -4.27 -22.96 -12.53
CA ILE A 726 -3.68 -21.93 -13.42
C ILE A 726 -2.32 -22.37 -13.93
#